data_AF-A0A7H0FV93-F1
#
_entry.id   AF-A0A7H0FV93-F1
#
_cell.length_a   1.000
_cell.length_b   1.000
_cell.length_c   1.000
_cell.angle_alpha   90.00
_cell.angle_beta   90.00
_cell.angle_gamma   90.00
#
_symmetry.space_group_name_H-M   'P 1'
#
loop_
_entity.id
_entity.type
_entity.pdbx_description
1 polymer ?
#
loop_
_entity_poly.entity_id
_entity_poly.type
_entity_poly.pdbx_seq_one_letter_code
_entity_poly.pdbx_strand_id
1 'polypeptide(L)'
;MPTIRRRLLAVSLALPLVFKATARADEGMWMPSQLPDIARQMKAAGFKGDPRDLAELARPPMNAIVKVGGASGAFVSNEGLVLTNHHVAFGVVQYNSGKQSDGSERDLIRDGYIAADRGAELPANPDYRVLVTTGFDRVTDRILAEAKGQQGRAYFDAVDRATKAVVAECEREPGTRCSVANMYYGTDFYRVRQLELRDVRLVYAPPNDIGNYGGEVDNFVWPRHTGDFTLLRAYVGKDGKPADYSPDNVAYVPPAHLQVSTANLKEGDYAMLAGYPGTTFRHRMASEFANQVEWQLPSRVALYQRMVDVIEATAAKDEAVRVSYANQVRSLKNSLKRAQGELDGLRRSNAVVVRRDDETAMYAWLDQQSDVVATKADIAAAQAVLDKGVAMRGRDQLLGVIVSQTQLLRSAVSLQRLAFERAKPDAEREGGYQQRDEALVSGQLRQVQRRYAMDVEKALLAELVGQYQALPAAQHVPEFDAVFGSTPAQLKAKLDALYSGTKLGAENERLAAMQADRAALSNSKDTLLQAAATLLPALLRLEDESKASNGELLRLRPAYMRALIGYRKSQGRAVYPDANSTLRVSYGRVSAMDPRDGVRYRPLTTVQGIVEKHTGSEPFNAPQPLLAAIAKGDFGTTAEPSLKTQTVDFLTNLDTTGGNSGSAVMDAHGKLIGLNFDSNWEAVSASWMFDPRYKRAIHVDMRYLRWLLAKVYPAPHLLREMQLPAE
;
A
#
# COMPACT_ATOMS: atom_id res chain seq x y z
N MET A 1 57.14 -1.28 69.71
CA MET A 1 55.68 -1.22 69.61
C MET A 1 55.30 -0.49 68.34
N PRO A 2 54.74 -1.20 67.34
CA PRO A 2 54.54 -0.71 65.98
C PRO A 2 53.08 -0.31 65.70
N THR A 3 52.86 0.48 64.65
CA THR A 3 51.54 0.83 64.11
C THR A 3 51.33 0.11 62.77
N ILE A 4 50.33 -0.78 62.72
CA ILE A 4 50.00 -1.62 61.56
C ILE A 4 48.89 -0.95 60.72
N ARG A 5 49.18 -0.76 59.43
CA ARG A 5 48.23 -0.32 58.38
C ARG A 5 47.37 -1.49 57.90
N ARG A 6 46.07 -1.24 57.72
CA ARG A 6 45.07 -2.14 57.10
C ARG A 6 45.35 -2.35 55.60
N ARG A 7 45.22 -3.59 55.13
CA ARG A 7 44.98 -3.94 53.71
C ARG A 7 43.74 -4.84 53.66
N LEU A 8 42.70 -4.38 52.96
CA LEU A 8 41.54 -5.16 52.54
C LEU A 8 41.87 -5.84 51.20
N LEU A 9 41.74 -7.15 51.12
CA LEU A 9 41.79 -7.90 49.86
C LEU A 9 40.38 -7.93 49.24
N ALA A 10 40.27 -7.45 48.01
CA ALA A 10 39.10 -7.58 47.16
C ALA A 10 39.13 -8.94 46.44
N VAL A 11 38.03 -9.69 46.52
CA VAL A 11 37.80 -10.90 45.72
C VAL A 11 36.81 -10.52 44.62
N SER A 12 37.28 -10.54 43.38
CA SER A 12 36.50 -10.28 42.17
C SER A 12 35.87 -11.57 41.65
N LEU A 13 34.54 -11.70 41.72
CA LEU A 13 33.78 -12.72 41.00
C LEU A 13 33.22 -12.08 39.71
N ALA A 14 33.81 -12.41 38.57
CA ALA A 14 33.30 -12.03 37.26
C ALA A 14 32.25 -13.05 36.80
N LEU A 15 30.97 -12.67 36.83
CA LEU A 15 29.86 -13.44 36.28
C LEU A 15 29.58 -12.90 34.86
N PRO A 16 29.71 -13.71 33.79
CA PRO A 16 29.33 -13.26 32.45
C PRO A 16 27.80 -13.19 32.37
N LEU A 17 27.23 -11.98 32.37
CA LEU A 17 25.83 -11.76 32.03
C LEU A 17 25.63 -12.08 30.54
N VAL A 18 25.25 -13.32 30.25
CA VAL A 18 24.60 -13.67 29.00
C VAL A 18 23.19 -13.08 29.05
N PHE A 19 23.01 -11.86 28.53
CA PHE A 19 21.69 -11.35 28.20
C PHE A 19 21.09 -12.26 27.12
N LYS A 20 20.31 -13.26 27.54
CA LYS A 20 19.35 -13.91 26.65
C LYS A 20 18.30 -12.88 26.30
N ALA A 21 18.52 -12.11 25.24
CA ALA A 21 17.45 -11.39 24.59
C ALA A 21 16.41 -12.45 24.18
N THR A 22 15.30 -12.53 24.92
CA THR A 22 14.14 -13.28 24.46
C THR A 22 13.68 -12.58 23.20
N ALA A 23 14.07 -13.11 22.03
CA ALA A 23 13.54 -12.69 20.75
C ALA A 23 12.03 -12.91 20.81
N ARG A 24 11.27 -11.83 21.05
CA ARG A 24 9.81 -11.86 20.96
C ARG A 24 9.48 -11.86 19.48
N ALA A 25 9.10 -13.03 18.97
CA ALA A 25 8.80 -13.25 17.57
C ALA A 25 7.40 -12.73 17.23
N ASP A 26 7.23 -11.40 17.25
CA ASP A 26 6.00 -10.71 16.83
C ASP A 26 6.12 -10.14 15.40
N GLU A 27 7.35 -10.03 14.88
CA GLU A 27 7.63 -9.54 13.52
C GLU A 27 7.35 -10.61 12.45
N GLY A 28 6.65 -10.22 11.38
CA GLY A 28 6.63 -10.97 10.13
C GLY A 28 5.30 -10.92 9.38
N MET A 29 5.42 -10.81 8.05
CA MET A 29 4.34 -10.97 7.09
C MET A 29 4.51 -12.33 6.39
N TRP A 30 4.16 -13.39 7.11
CA TRP A 30 4.41 -14.78 6.77
C TRP A 30 3.56 -15.22 5.59
N MET A 31 4.14 -15.97 4.65
CA MET A 31 3.30 -16.71 3.71
C MET A 31 2.54 -17.78 4.47
N PRO A 32 1.27 -18.07 4.13
CA PRO A 32 0.50 -19.11 4.81
C PRO A 32 1.23 -20.46 4.82
N SER A 33 1.92 -20.82 3.74
CA SER A 33 2.75 -22.04 3.65
C SER A 33 3.91 -22.12 4.66
N GLN A 34 4.31 -21.00 5.29
CA GLN A 34 5.37 -20.94 6.30
C GLN A 34 4.83 -21.06 7.74
N LEU A 35 3.52 -20.99 7.95
CA LEU A 35 2.92 -21.03 9.29
C LEU A 35 3.25 -22.30 10.08
N PRO A 36 3.36 -23.51 9.46
CA PRO A 36 3.85 -24.70 10.15
C PRO A 36 5.26 -24.54 10.74
N ASP A 37 6.16 -23.81 10.07
CA ASP A 37 7.56 -23.62 10.51
C ASP A 37 7.67 -22.74 11.78
N ILE A 38 6.65 -21.91 12.01
CA ILE A 38 6.57 -21.00 13.16
C ILE A 38 5.47 -21.40 14.15
N ALA A 39 4.99 -22.65 14.07
CA ALA A 39 3.88 -23.14 14.88
C ALA A 39 4.13 -22.98 16.38
N ARG A 40 5.37 -23.22 16.83
CA ARG A 40 5.76 -23.07 18.24
C ARG A 40 5.55 -21.63 18.73
N GLN A 41 5.93 -20.66 17.92
CA GLN A 41 5.82 -19.24 18.22
C GLN A 41 4.35 -18.80 18.23
N MET A 42 3.55 -19.23 17.24
CA MET A 42 2.10 -18.96 17.22
C MET A 42 1.38 -19.54 18.44
N LYS A 43 1.70 -20.79 18.82
CA LYS A 43 1.15 -21.41 20.04
C LYS A 43 1.57 -20.68 21.30
N ALA A 44 2.83 -20.24 21.39
CA ALA A 44 3.33 -19.43 22.50
C ALA A 44 2.66 -18.03 22.56
N ALA A 45 2.31 -17.45 21.41
CA ALA A 45 1.56 -16.20 21.34
C ALA A 45 0.11 -16.38 21.83
N GLY A 46 -0.48 -17.56 21.65
CA GLY A 46 -1.79 -17.92 22.21
C GLY A 46 -2.72 -18.68 21.27
N PHE A 47 -2.29 -18.97 20.03
CA PHE A 47 -3.13 -19.63 19.02
C PHE A 47 -3.65 -20.99 19.50
N LYS A 48 -4.95 -21.26 19.30
CA LYS A 48 -5.58 -22.53 19.72
C LYS A 48 -5.73 -23.53 18.58
N GLY A 49 -5.86 -23.09 17.32
CA GLY A 49 -5.96 -23.96 16.14
C GLY A 49 -4.63 -24.60 15.70
N ASP A 50 -4.63 -25.43 14.64
CA ASP A 50 -3.41 -25.97 14.05
C ASP A 50 -2.90 -25.03 12.94
N PRO A 51 -1.65 -24.52 13.00
CA PRO A 51 -1.09 -23.68 11.95
C PRO A 51 -1.07 -24.35 10.56
N ARG A 52 -1.12 -25.68 10.48
CA ARG A 52 -1.25 -26.42 9.22
C ARG A 52 -2.58 -26.17 8.51
N ASP A 53 -3.65 -25.93 9.26
CA ASP A 53 -4.97 -25.62 8.69
C ASP A 53 -4.99 -24.26 7.98
N LEU A 54 -4.01 -23.40 8.27
CA LEU A 54 -3.84 -22.10 7.64
C LEU A 54 -2.88 -22.13 6.45
N ALA A 55 -2.22 -23.26 6.17
CA ALA A 55 -1.12 -23.30 5.20
C ALA A 55 -1.57 -23.23 3.73
N GLU A 56 -2.81 -23.65 3.45
CA GLU A 56 -3.36 -23.72 2.10
C GLU A 56 -4.28 -22.54 1.81
N LEU A 57 -3.84 -21.63 0.93
CA LEU A 57 -4.54 -20.38 0.62
C LEU A 57 -5.95 -20.59 0.04
N ALA A 58 -6.14 -21.68 -0.72
CA ALA A 58 -7.40 -21.99 -1.39
C ALA A 58 -8.39 -22.76 -0.50
N ARG A 59 -8.05 -23.02 0.78
CA ARG A 59 -8.90 -23.74 1.74
C ARG A 59 -9.39 -22.84 2.88
N PRO A 60 -10.49 -23.22 3.57
CA PRO A 60 -10.93 -22.50 4.76
C PRO A 60 -9.84 -22.52 5.85
N PRO A 61 -9.64 -21.42 6.60
CA PRO A 61 -10.32 -20.13 6.49
C PRO A 61 -9.65 -19.14 5.51
N MET A 62 -8.50 -19.46 4.92
CA MET A 62 -7.73 -18.51 4.08
C MET A 62 -8.46 -18.10 2.80
N ASN A 63 -9.27 -18.98 2.22
CA ASN A 63 -10.08 -18.65 1.03
C ASN A 63 -11.30 -17.75 1.32
N ALA A 64 -11.59 -17.46 2.60
CA ALA A 64 -12.51 -16.40 2.98
C ALA A 64 -11.87 -15.00 2.89
N ILE A 65 -10.53 -14.92 2.83
CA ILE A 65 -9.77 -13.66 2.77
C ILE A 65 -9.60 -13.24 1.30
N VAL A 66 -10.13 -12.08 0.96
CA VAL A 66 -10.24 -11.60 -0.42
C VAL A 66 -9.49 -10.29 -0.62
N LYS A 67 -9.01 -10.06 -1.84
CA LYS A 67 -8.46 -8.76 -2.23
C LYS A 67 -9.61 -7.89 -2.73
N VAL A 68 -9.81 -6.73 -2.13
CA VAL A 68 -11.00 -5.87 -2.37
C VAL A 68 -10.52 -4.46 -2.68
N GLY A 69 -10.88 -3.91 -3.84
CA GLY A 69 -10.53 -2.52 -4.20
C GLY A 69 -9.02 -2.21 -4.16
N GLY A 70 -8.16 -3.21 -4.35
CA GLY A 70 -6.69 -3.07 -4.23
C GLY A 70 -6.12 -3.26 -2.81
N ALA A 71 -6.96 -3.42 -1.80
CA ALA A 71 -6.61 -3.74 -0.43
C ALA A 71 -7.20 -5.11 -0.02
N SER A 72 -7.64 -5.28 1.22
CA SER A 72 -8.09 -6.56 1.78
C SER A 72 -9.56 -6.52 2.22
N GLY A 73 -10.16 -7.69 2.38
CA GLY A 73 -11.49 -7.89 2.94
C GLY A 73 -11.71 -9.36 3.28
N ALA A 74 -12.89 -9.70 3.79
CA ALA A 74 -13.26 -11.09 4.03
C ALA A 74 -14.75 -11.34 3.79
N PHE A 75 -15.07 -12.55 3.32
CA PHE A 75 -16.45 -13.03 3.36
C PHE A 75 -16.89 -13.26 4.81
N VAL A 76 -18.07 -12.77 5.17
CA VAL A 76 -18.67 -12.88 6.53
C VAL A 76 -20.06 -13.52 6.52
N SER A 77 -20.53 -13.99 5.37
CA SER A 77 -21.72 -14.84 5.24
C SER A 77 -21.57 -15.86 4.12
N ASN A 78 -22.45 -16.87 4.11
CA ASN A 78 -22.59 -17.84 3.03
C ASN A 78 -23.36 -17.28 1.81
N GLU A 79 -23.75 -16.01 1.83
CA GLU A 79 -24.45 -15.32 0.73
C GLU A 79 -23.59 -14.20 0.13
N GLY A 80 -22.26 -14.32 0.24
CA GLY A 80 -21.33 -13.44 -0.48
C GLY A 80 -21.16 -12.06 0.13
N LEU A 81 -21.60 -11.85 1.37
CA LEU A 81 -21.37 -10.61 2.12
C LEU A 81 -19.87 -10.46 2.40
N VAL A 82 -19.29 -9.34 1.94
CA VAL A 82 -17.89 -9.00 2.07
C VAL A 82 -17.76 -7.81 3.02
N LEU A 83 -16.92 -7.96 4.04
CA LEU A 83 -16.57 -6.90 4.95
C LEU A 83 -15.19 -6.34 4.58
N THR A 84 -15.08 -5.02 4.45
CA THR A 84 -13.83 -4.28 4.24
C THR A 84 -13.90 -2.91 4.93
N ASN A 85 -12.87 -2.09 4.80
CA ASN A 85 -12.85 -0.73 5.33
C ASN A 85 -13.72 0.24 4.52
N HIS A 86 -14.24 1.27 5.19
CA HIS A 86 -14.94 2.39 4.56
C HIS A 86 -14.04 3.09 3.55
N HIS A 87 -12.77 3.38 3.87
CA HIS A 87 -11.88 4.04 2.91
C HIS A 87 -11.52 3.16 1.69
N VAL A 88 -11.59 1.82 1.83
CA VAL A 88 -11.38 0.87 0.73
C VAL A 88 -12.59 0.83 -0.21
N ALA A 89 -13.80 0.98 0.33
CA ALA A 89 -15.04 1.03 -0.42
C ALA A 89 -15.50 2.47 -0.75
N PHE A 90 -14.75 3.50 -0.37
CA PHE A 90 -15.17 4.90 -0.50
C PHE A 90 -15.50 5.31 -1.94
N GLY A 91 -14.73 4.79 -2.90
CA GLY A 91 -15.02 5.00 -4.33
C GLY A 91 -16.39 4.48 -4.75
N VAL A 92 -16.88 3.39 -4.14
CA VAL A 92 -18.21 2.82 -4.37
C VAL A 92 -19.30 3.70 -3.77
N VAL A 93 -19.09 4.20 -2.55
CA VAL A 93 -20.00 5.15 -1.87
C VAL A 93 -20.10 6.45 -2.68
N GLN A 94 -18.96 6.97 -3.12
CA GLN A 94 -18.89 8.17 -3.94
C GLN A 94 -19.57 7.98 -5.30
N TYR A 95 -19.34 6.85 -5.98
CA TYR A 95 -19.95 6.54 -7.28
C TYR A 95 -21.48 6.55 -7.23
N ASN A 96 -22.06 6.16 -6.10
CA ASN A 96 -23.50 6.12 -5.89
C ASN A 96 -24.07 7.40 -5.23
N SER A 97 -23.24 8.43 -5.03
CA SER A 97 -23.66 9.74 -4.52
C SER A 97 -23.86 10.75 -5.65
N GLY A 98 -24.73 11.73 -5.44
CA GLY A 98 -25.06 12.80 -6.38
C GLY A 98 -26.46 12.66 -6.99
N LYS A 99 -26.64 13.27 -8.17
CA LYS A 99 -27.93 13.31 -8.87
C LYS A 99 -28.25 11.95 -9.50
N GLN A 100 -29.39 11.40 -9.12
CA GLN A 100 -29.89 10.11 -9.60
C GLN A 100 -30.63 10.27 -10.94
N SER A 101 -30.88 9.15 -11.63
CA SER A 101 -31.59 9.13 -12.92
C SER A 101 -33.03 9.64 -12.87
N ASP A 102 -33.66 9.58 -11.70
CA ASP A 102 -35.00 10.12 -11.43
C ASP A 102 -35.00 11.61 -11.06
N GLY A 103 -33.83 12.25 -11.00
CA GLY A 103 -33.65 13.65 -10.65
C GLY A 103 -33.50 13.96 -9.17
N SER A 104 -33.63 12.96 -8.28
CA SER A 104 -33.35 13.12 -6.85
C SER A 104 -31.85 13.30 -6.57
N GLU A 105 -31.50 13.93 -5.44
CA GLU A 105 -30.13 13.99 -4.93
C GLU A 105 -29.96 13.04 -3.76
N ARG A 106 -28.84 12.32 -3.73
CA ARG A 106 -28.50 11.35 -2.70
C ARG A 106 -27.06 11.58 -2.26
N ASP A 107 -26.81 11.80 -0.97
CA ASP A 107 -25.46 11.99 -0.44
C ASP A 107 -25.10 10.83 0.50
N LEU A 108 -24.58 9.73 -0.07
CA LEU A 108 -24.21 8.55 0.72
C LEU A 108 -22.94 8.78 1.55
N ILE A 109 -22.13 9.78 1.19
CA ILE A 109 -20.95 10.15 1.97
C ILE A 109 -21.40 10.78 3.28
N ARG A 110 -22.34 11.73 3.24
CA ARG A 110 -22.89 12.37 4.44
C ARG A 110 -23.80 11.44 5.24
N ASP A 111 -24.73 10.76 4.57
CA ASP A 111 -25.85 10.08 5.25
C ASP A 111 -25.57 8.60 5.54
N GLY A 112 -24.52 8.03 4.93
CA GLY A 112 -24.31 6.58 4.90
C GLY A 112 -25.33 5.88 3.98
N TYR A 113 -25.34 4.56 4.02
CA TYR A 113 -26.23 3.74 3.20
C TYR A 113 -26.58 2.42 3.90
N ILE A 114 -27.85 2.00 3.80
CA ILE A 114 -28.34 0.71 4.28
C ILE A 114 -29.30 0.16 3.23
N ALA A 115 -28.96 -0.97 2.59
CA ALA A 115 -29.87 -1.68 1.72
C ALA A 115 -31.01 -2.28 2.55
N ALA A 116 -32.26 -2.05 2.15
CA ALA A 116 -33.42 -2.65 2.83
C ALA A 116 -33.52 -4.17 2.56
N ASP A 117 -33.10 -4.57 1.35
CA ASP A 117 -33.09 -5.94 0.85
C ASP A 117 -32.08 -6.09 -0.30
N ARG A 118 -31.99 -7.28 -0.89
CA ARG A 118 -31.08 -7.61 -2.01
C ARG A 118 -31.32 -6.76 -3.26
N GLY A 119 -32.55 -6.33 -3.51
CA GLY A 119 -32.92 -5.51 -4.67
C GLY A 119 -32.52 -4.04 -4.50
N ALA A 120 -32.36 -3.59 -3.25
CA ALA A 120 -31.90 -2.25 -2.94
C ALA A 120 -30.37 -2.09 -3.10
N GLU A 121 -29.58 -3.16 -3.00
CA GLU A 121 -28.12 -3.13 -3.05
C GLU A 121 -27.59 -2.43 -4.32
N LEU A 122 -26.69 -1.46 -4.15
CA LEU A 122 -26.27 -0.56 -5.23
C LEU A 122 -25.01 -1.07 -5.93
N PRO A 123 -24.93 -1.09 -7.28
CA PRO A 123 -23.72 -1.54 -7.97
C PRO A 123 -22.51 -0.67 -7.66
N ALA A 124 -21.35 -1.29 -7.51
CA ALA A 124 -20.07 -0.60 -7.47
C ALA A 124 -19.70 -0.01 -8.83
N ASN A 125 -18.70 0.87 -8.84
CA ASN A 125 -18.11 1.36 -10.07
C ASN A 125 -17.60 0.18 -10.95
N PRO A 126 -17.70 0.24 -12.29
CA PRO A 126 -17.47 -0.93 -13.16
C PRO A 126 -16.10 -1.59 -13.11
N ASP A 127 -15.09 -0.92 -12.54
CA ASP A 127 -13.72 -1.40 -12.34
C ASP A 127 -13.45 -1.95 -10.92
N TYR A 128 -14.41 -1.89 -10.00
CA TYR A 128 -14.28 -2.44 -8.66
C TYR A 128 -14.32 -3.97 -8.69
N ARG A 129 -13.41 -4.64 -7.96
CA ARG A 129 -13.27 -6.10 -7.97
C ARG A 129 -13.12 -6.67 -6.57
N VAL A 130 -13.65 -7.88 -6.41
CA VAL A 130 -13.29 -8.80 -5.31
C VAL A 130 -12.57 -10.00 -5.91
N LEU A 131 -11.31 -10.21 -5.52
CA LEU A 131 -10.49 -11.32 -5.99
C LEU A 131 -10.35 -12.39 -4.91
N VAL A 132 -10.79 -13.61 -5.21
CA VAL A 132 -10.69 -14.77 -4.31
C VAL A 132 -9.49 -15.60 -4.71
N THR A 133 -8.54 -15.83 -3.81
CA THR A 133 -7.34 -16.63 -4.14
C THR A 133 -7.70 -18.12 -4.25
N THR A 134 -7.46 -18.71 -5.42
CA THR A 134 -7.79 -20.11 -5.76
C THR A 134 -6.55 -20.95 -6.10
N GLY A 135 -5.36 -20.35 -6.14
CA GLY A 135 -4.11 -21.07 -6.36
C GLY A 135 -2.87 -20.24 -6.05
N PHE A 136 -1.82 -20.94 -5.60
CA PHE A 136 -0.53 -20.35 -5.25
C PHE A 136 0.60 -21.36 -5.52
N ASP A 137 1.10 -21.40 -6.75
CA ASP A 137 1.98 -22.45 -7.25
C ASP A 137 3.40 -21.93 -7.47
N ARG A 138 4.42 -22.65 -7.02
CA ARG A 138 5.82 -22.29 -7.33
C ARG A 138 6.11 -22.55 -8.80
N VAL A 139 6.53 -21.52 -9.53
CA VAL A 139 6.85 -21.53 -10.97
C VAL A 139 8.27 -21.06 -11.28
N THR A 140 9.13 -20.95 -10.28
CA THR A 140 10.52 -20.46 -10.37
C THR A 140 11.29 -21.04 -11.55
N ASP A 141 11.29 -22.36 -11.71
CA ASP A 141 12.09 -23.04 -12.73
C ASP A 141 11.63 -22.70 -14.15
N ARG A 142 10.32 -22.50 -14.34
CA ARG A 142 9.74 -22.05 -15.60
C ARG A 142 10.09 -20.59 -15.90
N ILE A 143 10.03 -19.72 -14.89
CA ILE A 143 10.34 -18.29 -15.06
C ILE A 143 11.81 -18.07 -15.41
N LEU A 144 12.71 -18.83 -14.78
CA LEU A 144 14.15 -18.62 -14.94
C LEU A 144 14.77 -19.41 -16.11
N ALA A 145 14.01 -20.26 -16.81
CA ALA A 145 14.53 -21.16 -17.83
C ALA A 145 15.32 -20.42 -18.94
N GLU A 146 14.72 -19.42 -19.58
CA GLU A 146 15.36 -18.62 -20.64
C GLU A 146 16.31 -17.53 -20.11
N ALA A 147 16.20 -17.19 -18.82
CA ALA A 147 17.02 -16.15 -18.21
C ALA A 147 18.43 -16.67 -17.84
N LYS A 148 18.62 -18.00 -17.77
CA LYS A 148 19.92 -18.62 -17.49
C LYS A 148 20.98 -18.16 -18.50
N GLY A 149 22.11 -17.68 -18.00
CA GLY A 149 23.22 -17.16 -18.81
C GLY A 149 23.02 -15.74 -19.36
N GLN A 150 21.83 -15.15 -19.21
CA GLN A 150 21.57 -13.76 -19.58
C GLN A 150 21.97 -12.80 -18.46
N GLN A 151 22.18 -11.52 -18.80
CA GLN A 151 22.50 -10.45 -17.87
C GLN A 151 21.75 -9.16 -18.24
N GLY A 152 21.69 -8.21 -17.31
CA GLY A 152 21.10 -6.89 -17.55
C GLY A 152 19.72 -6.94 -18.20
N ARG A 153 19.56 -6.22 -19.32
CA ARG A 153 18.28 -6.12 -20.03
C ARG A 153 17.79 -7.46 -20.58
N ALA A 154 18.68 -8.30 -21.12
CA ALA A 154 18.29 -9.58 -21.66
C ALA A 154 17.73 -10.52 -20.57
N TYR A 155 18.28 -10.45 -19.35
CA TYR A 155 17.75 -11.19 -18.19
C TYR A 155 16.35 -10.67 -17.81
N PHE A 156 16.17 -9.35 -17.74
CA PHE A 156 14.86 -8.74 -17.47
C PHE A 156 13.81 -9.18 -18.48
N ASP A 157 14.12 -9.08 -19.79
CA ASP A 157 13.18 -9.41 -20.86
C ASP A 157 12.82 -10.90 -20.86
N ALA A 158 13.77 -11.79 -20.55
CA ALA A 158 13.51 -13.23 -20.44
C ALA A 158 12.52 -13.54 -19.30
N VAL A 159 12.73 -12.94 -18.12
CA VAL A 159 11.82 -13.10 -16.98
C VAL A 159 10.45 -12.49 -17.26
N ASP A 160 10.40 -11.31 -17.89
CA ASP A 160 9.15 -10.63 -18.26
C ASP A 160 8.33 -11.46 -19.27
N ARG A 161 8.97 -11.96 -20.33
CA ARG A 161 8.31 -12.84 -21.31
C ARG A 161 7.76 -14.11 -20.66
N ALA A 162 8.57 -14.79 -19.83
CA ALA A 162 8.12 -16.00 -19.14
C ALA A 162 6.96 -15.70 -18.17
N THR A 163 7.00 -14.56 -17.49
CA THR A 163 5.92 -14.08 -16.61
C THR A 163 4.63 -13.84 -17.40
N LYS A 164 4.71 -13.08 -18.51
CA LYS A 164 3.57 -12.83 -19.40
C LYS A 164 2.99 -14.12 -19.95
N ALA A 165 3.82 -15.10 -20.32
CA ALA A 165 3.37 -16.40 -20.80
C ALA A 165 2.61 -17.21 -19.72
N VAL A 166 3.12 -17.24 -18.48
CA VAL A 166 2.45 -17.90 -17.34
C VAL A 166 1.09 -17.25 -17.05
N VAL A 167 1.02 -15.92 -17.06
CA VAL A 167 -0.24 -15.18 -16.84
C VAL A 167 -1.22 -15.45 -17.97
N ALA A 168 -0.80 -15.29 -19.22
CA ALA A 168 -1.66 -15.48 -20.39
C ALA A 168 -2.22 -16.92 -20.49
N GLU A 169 -1.43 -17.93 -20.11
CA GLU A 169 -1.92 -19.31 -20.03
C GLU A 169 -2.97 -19.49 -18.92
N CYS A 170 -2.72 -18.92 -17.74
CA CYS A 170 -3.58 -19.03 -16.58
C CYS A 170 -4.93 -18.33 -16.77
N GLU A 171 -4.93 -17.17 -17.43
CA GLU A 171 -6.14 -16.37 -17.71
C GLU A 171 -6.96 -16.90 -18.91
N ARG A 172 -6.58 -18.04 -19.51
CA ARG A 172 -7.45 -18.74 -20.47
C ARG A 172 -8.72 -19.29 -19.82
N GLU A 173 -8.68 -19.52 -18.50
CA GLU A 173 -9.84 -19.89 -17.70
C GLU A 173 -10.73 -18.64 -17.52
N PRO A 174 -11.95 -18.59 -18.09
CA PRO A 174 -12.80 -17.41 -18.00
C PRO A 174 -13.12 -17.03 -16.54
N GLY A 175 -13.09 -15.73 -16.24
CA GLY A 175 -13.33 -15.24 -14.88
C GLY A 175 -12.16 -15.41 -13.91
N THR A 176 -10.98 -15.80 -14.42
CA THR A 176 -9.75 -15.94 -13.64
C THR A 176 -8.78 -14.81 -13.93
N ARG A 177 -8.24 -14.21 -12.87
CA ARG A 177 -7.13 -13.26 -12.90
C ARG A 177 -5.88 -13.93 -12.37
N CYS A 178 -4.75 -13.77 -13.06
CA CYS A 178 -3.48 -14.37 -12.64
C CYS A 178 -2.35 -13.35 -12.54
N SER A 179 -1.38 -13.64 -11.68
CA SER A 179 -0.15 -12.87 -11.56
C SER A 179 1.02 -13.77 -11.18
N VAL A 180 2.24 -13.26 -11.35
CA VAL A 180 3.46 -13.92 -10.85
C VAL A 180 4.07 -13.04 -9.76
N ALA A 181 4.18 -13.59 -8.56
CA ALA A 181 4.77 -12.94 -7.40
C ALA A 181 6.25 -13.32 -7.27
N ASN A 182 7.12 -12.31 -7.21
CA ASN A 182 8.55 -12.46 -6.93
C ASN A 182 8.80 -12.47 -5.42
N MET A 183 9.37 -13.56 -4.91
CA MET A 183 9.75 -13.74 -3.51
C MET A 183 11.27 -13.69 -3.32
N TYR A 184 11.71 -13.10 -2.21
CA TYR A 184 13.12 -13.01 -1.83
C TYR A 184 14.04 -12.49 -2.97
N TYR A 185 13.63 -11.39 -3.58
CA TYR A 185 14.37 -10.68 -4.64
C TYR A 185 14.86 -11.55 -5.80
N GLY A 186 14.00 -12.46 -6.29
CA GLY A 186 14.25 -13.30 -7.46
C GLY A 186 14.65 -14.73 -7.14
N THR A 187 14.65 -15.11 -5.86
CA THR A 187 14.94 -16.49 -5.46
C THR A 187 13.80 -17.42 -5.85
N ASP A 188 12.55 -16.99 -5.66
CA ASP A 188 11.38 -17.78 -6.02
C ASP A 188 10.32 -16.95 -6.73
N PHE A 189 9.58 -17.61 -7.62
CA PHE A 189 8.43 -17.04 -8.31
C PHE A 189 7.22 -17.93 -8.09
N TYR A 190 6.08 -17.32 -7.76
CA TYR A 190 4.82 -18.03 -7.53
C TYR A 190 3.73 -17.49 -8.46
N ARG A 191 3.02 -18.40 -9.13
CA ARG A 191 1.79 -18.07 -9.84
C ARG A 191 0.66 -17.94 -8.82
N VAL A 192 0.04 -16.78 -8.76
CA VAL A 192 -1.19 -16.54 -8.00
C VAL A 192 -2.35 -16.63 -8.97
N ARG A 193 -3.33 -17.48 -8.66
CA ARG A 193 -4.57 -17.62 -9.42
C ARG A 193 -5.73 -17.13 -8.55
N GLN A 194 -6.58 -16.27 -9.11
CA GLN A 194 -7.70 -15.68 -8.38
C GLN A 194 -8.98 -15.69 -9.22
N LEU A 195 -10.10 -16.05 -8.60
CA LEU A 195 -11.43 -15.82 -9.18
C LEU A 195 -11.72 -14.32 -9.12
N GLU A 196 -12.10 -13.71 -10.24
CA GLU A 196 -12.39 -12.28 -10.35
C GLU A 196 -13.90 -12.03 -10.35
N LEU A 197 -14.46 -11.63 -9.20
CA LEU A 197 -15.85 -11.24 -9.06
C LEU A 197 -16.02 -9.78 -9.53
N ARG A 198 -16.87 -9.55 -10.54
CA ARG A 198 -17.02 -8.26 -11.24
C ARG A 198 -18.33 -7.53 -10.92
N ASP A 199 -19.36 -8.24 -10.48
CA ASP A 199 -20.58 -7.65 -9.89
C ASP A 199 -20.41 -7.60 -8.37
N VAL A 200 -20.12 -6.41 -7.85
CA VAL A 200 -19.97 -6.13 -6.42
C VAL A 200 -20.93 -5.00 -6.10
N ARG A 201 -21.69 -5.13 -5.01
CA ARG A 201 -22.73 -4.17 -4.62
C ARG A 201 -22.54 -3.65 -3.21
N LEU A 202 -22.87 -2.39 -2.99
CA LEU A 202 -22.90 -1.73 -1.70
C LEU A 202 -24.14 -2.19 -0.92
N VAL A 203 -23.91 -2.71 0.30
CA VAL A 203 -24.96 -3.20 1.19
C VAL A 203 -25.14 -2.27 2.38
N TYR A 204 -24.04 -1.89 3.01
CA TYR A 204 -24.05 -0.99 4.16
C TYR A 204 -22.78 -0.16 4.22
N ALA A 205 -22.90 1.15 4.38
CA ALA A 205 -21.81 2.04 4.74
C ALA A 205 -22.27 2.99 5.87
N PRO A 206 -21.49 3.15 6.94
CA PRO A 206 -21.77 4.21 7.90
C PRO A 206 -21.53 5.59 7.25
N PRO A 207 -22.09 6.69 7.78
CA PRO A 207 -21.71 8.05 7.40
C PRO A 207 -20.18 8.24 7.42
N ASN A 208 -19.67 9.12 6.56
CA ASN A 208 -18.24 9.47 6.55
C ASN A 208 -17.77 10.03 7.91
N ASP A 209 -18.65 10.73 8.63
CA ASP A 209 -18.39 11.22 9.99
C ASP A 209 -18.29 10.09 11.05
N ILE A 210 -18.46 8.83 10.66
CA ILE A 210 -18.15 7.64 11.45
C ILE A 210 -17.02 6.84 10.76
N GLY A 211 -17.15 6.59 9.46
CA GLY A 211 -16.23 5.79 8.66
C GLY A 211 -14.85 6.41 8.44
N ASN A 212 -14.74 7.73 8.60
CA ASN A 212 -13.51 8.51 8.49
C ASN A 212 -13.43 9.58 9.60
N TYR A 213 -14.02 9.30 10.77
CA TYR A 213 -14.04 10.23 11.90
C TYR A 213 -12.62 10.69 12.26
N GLY A 214 -12.42 12.01 12.32
CA GLY A 214 -11.12 12.65 12.57
C GLY A 214 -10.24 12.88 11.33
N GLY A 215 -10.58 12.29 10.18
CA GLY A 215 -9.96 12.58 8.88
C GLY A 215 -8.43 12.57 8.90
N GLU A 216 -7.79 13.50 8.18
CA GLU A 216 -6.33 13.56 8.07
C GLU A 216 -5.61 13.97 9.37
N VAL A 217 -6.31 14.63 10.30
CA VAL A 217 -5.79 14.99 11.63
C VAL A 217 -5.49 13.71 12.40
N ASP A 218 -6.47 12.82 12.39
CA ASP A 218 -6.45 11.49 12.97
C ASP A 218 -6.06 10.48 11.86
N ASN A 219 -5.04 10.74 11.05
CA ASN A 219 -4.47 9.74 10.15
C ASN A 219 -3.06 9.37 10.63
N PHE A 220 -2.78 8.06 10.77
CA PHE A 220 -1.61 7.47 11.42
C PHE A 220 -1.47 7.76 12.94
N VAL A 221 -2.49 8.23 13.63
CA VAL A 221 -2.44 8.62 15.05
C VAL A 221 -3.15 7.60 15.96
N TRP A 222 -2.70 7.45 17.21
CA TRP A 222 -3.48 6.86 18.31
C TRP A 222 -3.48 7.84 19.49
N PRO A 223 -4.58 8.02 20.25
CA PRO A 223 -5.88 7.32 20.21
C PRO A 223 -6.75 7.60 18.97
N ARG A 224 -7.47 6.57 18.51
CA ARG A 224 -8.34 6.57 17.32
C ARG A 224 -9.77 6.14 17.68
N HIS A 225 -10.77 6.68 16.99
CA HIS A 225 -12.19 6.42 17.26
C HIS A 225 -13.02 6.34 15.96
N THR A 226 -12.58 5.54 15.00
CA THR A 226 -13.10 5.58 13.63
C THR A 226 -13.74 4.25 13.27
N GLY A 227 -15.04 4.29 12.94
CA GLY A 227 -15.81 3.11 12.51
C GLY A 227 -15.52 2.73 11.06
N ASP A 228 -14.26 2.45 10.73
CA ASP A 228 -13.78 2.25 9.36
C ASP A 228 -14.18 0.88 8.80
N PHE A 229 -15.46 0.72 8.44
CA PHE A 229 -15.97 -0.50 7.80
C PHE A 229 -17.06 -0.22 6.77
N THR A 230 -17.25 -1.15 5.85
CA THR A 230 -18.33 -1.18 4.86
C THR A 230 -18.63 -2.64 4.52
N LEU A 231 -19.92 -2.94 4.34
CA LEU A 231 -20.39 -4.23 3.84
C LEU A 231 -20.74 -4.08 2.37
N LEU A 232 -20.14 -4.96 1.57
CA LEU A 232 -20.42 -5.17 0.16
C LEU A 232 -20.99 -6.57 -0.03
N ARG A 233 -21.48 -6.88 -1.23
CA ARG A 233 -21.84 -8.24 -1.61
C ARG A 233 -21.34 -8.56 -3.00
N ALA A 234 -20.76 -9.74 -3.15
CA ALA A 234 -20.37 -10.24 -4.45
C ALA A 234 -21.51 -11.05 -5.10
N TYR A 235 -21.65 -10.87 -6.41
CA TYR A 235 -22.67 -11.50 -7.24
C TYR A 235 -22.02 -12.25 -8.41
N VAL A 236 -22.73 -13.26 -8.92
CA VAL A 236 -22.36 -14.08 -10.07
C VAL A 236 -23.56 -14.31 -10.97
N GLY A 237 -23.34 -14.76 -12.20
CA GLY A 237 -24.40 -15.22 -13.07
C GLY A 237 -25.17 -16.40 -12.45
N LYS A 238 -26.38 -16.67 -12.95
CA LYS A 238 -27.18 -17.86 -12.52
C LYS A 238 -26.47 -19.19 -12.76
N ASP A 239 -25.44 -19.21 -13.61
CA ASP A 239 -24.55 -20.34 -13.86
C ASP A 239 -23.42 -20.48 -12.83
N GLY A 240 -23.37 -19.60 -11.83
CA GLY A 240 -22.36 -19.56 -10.77
C GLY A 240 -21.03 -18.92 -11.19
N LYS A 241 -20.90 -18.39 -12.41
CA LYS A 241 -19.65 -17.82 -12.92
C LYS A 241 -19.59 -16.30 -12.75
N PRO A 242 -18.38 -15.71 -12.67
CA PRO A 242 -18.26 -14.26 -12.61
C PRO A 242 -18.86 -13.57 -13.83
N ALA A 243 -19.78 -12.64 -13.56
CA ALA A 243 -20.45 -11.83 -14.55
C ALA A 243 -20.29 -10.34 -14.20
N ASP A 244 -20.44 -9.48 -15.20
CA ASP A 244 -20.61 -8.05 -14.95
C ASP A 244 -22.00 -7.79 -14.35
N TYR A 245 -22.24 -6.57 -13.86
CA TYR A 245 -23.51 -6.22 -13.24
C TYR A 245 -24.71 -6.58 -14.11
N SER A 246 -25.65 -7.31 -13.51
CA SER A 246 -26.97 -7.59 -14.08
C SER A 246 -27.99 -7.72 -12.95
N PRO A 247 -29.22 -7.18 -13.10
CA PRO A 247 -30.28 -7.40 -12.12
C PRO A 247 -30.62 -8.89 -11.94
N ASP A 248 -30.30 -9.74 -12.92
CA ASP A 248 -30.51 -11.20 -12.86
C ASP A 248 -29.43 -11.97 -12.10
N ASN A 249 -28.29 -11.35 -11.77
CA ASN A 249 -27.24 -12.02 -11.05
C ASN A 249 -27.70 -12.42 -9.65
N VAL A 250 -27.12 -13.51 -9.14
CA VAL A 250 -27.43 -14.05 -7.81
C VAL A 250 -26.23 -13.87 -6.89
N ALA A 251 -26.49 -13.82 -5.58
CA ALA A 251 -25.44 -13.69 -4.58
C ALA A 251 -24.42 -14.84 -4.71
N TYR A 252 -23.13 -14.51 -4.68
CA TYR A 252 -22.07 -15.51 -4.71
C TYR A 252 -22.09 -16.34 -3.44
N VAL A 253 -21.99 -17.66 -3.55
CA VAL A 253 -21.86 -18.56 -2.41
C VAL A 253 -20.37 -18.88 -2.22
N PRO A 254 -19.68 -18.24 -1.26
CA PRO A 254 -18.26 -18.48 -1.06
C PRO A 254 -18.02 -19.87 -0.45
N PRO A 255 -16.88 -20.53 -0.77
CA PRO A 255 -16.55 -21.84 -0.20
C PRO A 255 -16.33 -21.79 1.32
N ALA A 256 -16.00 -20.62 1.87
CA ALA A 256 -15.96 -20.35 3.30
C ALA A 256 -16.21 -18.86 3.58
N HIS A 257 -16.62 -18.58 4.81
CA HIS A 257 -16.72 -17.22 5.36
C HIS A 257 -16.24 -17.25 6.81
N LEU A 258 -15.80 -16.09 7.32
CA LEU A 258 -15.42 -15.92 8.71
C LEU A 258 -16.66 -15.73 9.59
N GLN A 259 -16.62 -16.29 10.79
CA GLN A 259 -17.58 -15.99 11.84
C GLN A 259 -17.12 -14.77 12.63
N VAL A 260 -18.02 -13.82 12.86
CA VAL A 260 -17.77 -12.68 13.73
C VAL A 260 -17.77 -13.12 15.19
N SER A 261 -16.74 -12.73 15.94
CA SER A 261 -16.60 -13.09 17.35
C SER A 261 -17.56 -12.28 18.22
N THR A 262 -18.12 -12.94 19.23
CA THR A 262 -18.89 -12.30 20.30
C THR A 262 -18.10 -12.20 21.61
N ALA A 263 -16.83 -12.61 21.60
CA ALA A 263 -15.98 -12.55 22.77
C ALA A 263 -15.53 -11.10 23.06
N ASN A 264 -15.28 -10.82 24.33
CA ASN A 264 -14.64 -9.57 24.73
C ASN A 264 -13.14 -9.61 24.43
N LEU A 265 -12.57 -8.43 24.19
CA LEU A 265 -11.16 -8.25 23.88
C LEU A 265 -10.45 -7.54 25.04
N LYS A 266 -9.28 -8.05 25.45
CA LYS A 266 -8.42 -7.43 26.47
C LYS A 266 -6.95 -7.47 26.07
N GLU A 267 -6.15 -6.64 26.76
CA GLU A 267 -4.70 -6.66 26.60
C GLU A 267 -4.13 -8.07 26.82
N GLY A 268 -3.27 -8.51 25.91
CA GLY A 268 -2.64 -9.82 25.93
C GLY A 268 -3.39 -10.92 25.19
N ASP A 269 -4.63 -10.70 24.76
CA ASP A 269 -5.35 -11.66 23.92
C ASP A 269 -4.63 -11.87 22.59
N TYR A 270 -4.63 -13.10 22.08
CA TYR A 270 -4.05 -13.43 20.79
C TYR A 270 -4.80 -12.73 19.66
N ALA A 271 -4.05 -12.22 18.69
CA ALA A 271 -4.58 -11.68 17.45
C ALA A 271 -3.79 -12.23 16.27
N MET A 272 -4.48 -12.47 15.16
CA MET A 272 -3.89 -12.85 13.88
C MET A 272 -4.55 -12.09 12.75
N LEU A 273 -3.76 -11.48 11.89
CA LEU A 273 -4.24 -10.79 10.71
C LEU A 273 -3.94 -11.61 9.46
N ALA A 274 -4.90 -11.67 8.54
CA ALA A 274 -4.71 -12.20 7.19
C ALA A 274 -5.16 -11.16 6.15
N GLY A 275 -4.29 -10.85 5.19
CA GLY A 275 -4.53 -9.80 4.20
C GLY A 275 -3.47 -9.71 3.11
N TYR A 276 -3.58 -8.69 2.25
CA TYR A 276 -2.73 -8.48 1.07
C TYR A 276 -1.82 -7.25 1.27
N PRO A 277 -0.77 -7.32 2.11
CA PRO A 277 0.16 -6.21 2.29
C PRO A 277 0.82 -5.83 0.95
N GLY A 278 0.92 -4.53 0.69
CA GLY A 278 1.48 -3.94 -0.51
C GLY A 278 2.95 -4.29 -0.69
N THR A 279 3.86 -3.45 -0.20
CA THR A 279 5.31 -3.64 -0.40
C THR A 279 6.11 -3.32 0.85
N THR A 280 7.11 -4.14 1.16
CA THR A 280 8.15 -3.86 2.17
C THR A 280 9.55 -4.02 1.58
N PHE A 281 10.56 -3.55 2.33
CA PHE A 281 11.97 -3.46 1.92
C PHE A 281 12.92 -3.92 3.05
N ARG A 282 12.49 -4.89 3.86
CA ARG A 282 13.15 -5.29 5.11
C ARG A 282 14.41 -6.10 4.91
N HIS A 283 14.61 -6.65 3.73
CA HIS A 283 15.79 -7.44 3.41
C HIS A 283 16.75 -6.70 2.48
N ARG A 284 16.60 -5.38 2.34
CA ARG A 284 17.53 -4.54 1.57
C ARG A 284 18.90 -4.46 2.24
N MET A 285 19.94 -4.23 1.43
CA MET A 285 21.32 -4.10 1.87
C MET A 285 21.52 -2.88 2.77
N ALA A 286 22.55 -2.88 3.61
CA ALA A 286 22.84 -1.75 4.49
C ALA A 286 23.06 -0.42 3.74
N SER A 287 23.68 -0.49 2.55
CA SER A 287 23.87 0.66 1.66
C SER A 287 22.54 1.25 1.17
N GLU A 288 21.53 0.42 0.89
CA GLU A 288 20.20 0.86 0.50
C GLU A 288 19.45 1.52 1.66
N PHE A 289 19.58 0.98 2.88
CA PHE A 289 19.04 1.61 4.10
C PHE A 289 19.68 2.98 4.37
N ALA A 290 21.01 3.07 4.26
CA ALA A 290 21.73 4.34 4.40
C ALA A 290 21.26 5.36 3.36
N ASN A 291 21.21 4.97 2.07
CA ASN A 291 20.70 5.85 1.01
C ASN A 291 19.25 6.32 1.27
N GLN A 292 18.38 5.43 1.78
CA GLN A 292 17.00 5.78 2.09
C GLN A 292 16.91 6.87 3.18
N VAL A 293 17.64 6.68 4.29
CA VAL A 293 17.57 7.55 5.48
C VAL A 293 18.37 8.83 5.32
N GLU A 294 19.54 8.75 4.69
CA GLU A 294 20.50 9.85 4.65
C GLU A 294 20.31 10.77 3.44
N TRP A 295 19.66 10.28 2.37
CA TRP A 295 19.43 11.07 1.16
C TRP A 295 17.99 11.05 0.65
N GLN A 296 17.41 9.87 0.41
CA GLN A 296 16.15 9.75 -0.33
C GLN A 296 14.96 10.38 0.41
N LEU A 297 14.80 10.10 1.70
CA LEU A 297 13.71 10.68 2.50
C LEU A 297 13.91 12.18 2.75
N PRO A 298 15.08 12.68 3.19
CA PRO A 298 15.33 14.11 3.30
C PRO A 298 15.11 14.88 1.99
N SER A 299 15.57 14.31 0.86
CA SER A 299 15.39 14.92 -0.46
C SER A 299 13.92 14.98 -0.87
N ARG A 300 13.13 13.93 -0.62
CA ARG A 300 11.67 13.92 -0.87
C ARG A 300 10.92 14.93 -0.03
N VAL A 301 11.26 15.04 1.26
CA VAL A 301 10.65 16.03 2.16
C VAL A 301 10.87 17.44 1.59
N ALA A 302 12.12 17.77 1.24
CA ALA A 302 12.43 19.08 0.66
C ALA A 302 11.74 19.31 -0.70
N LEU A 303 11.70 18.28 -1.56
CA LEU A 303 11.07 18.36 -2.89
C LEU A 303 9.56 18.59 -2.80
N TYR A 304 8.85 17.79 -2.01
CA TYR A 304 7.40 17.91 -1.87
C TYR A 304 7.00 19.22 -1.19
N GLN A 305 7.76 19.69 -0.20
CA GLN A 305 7.53 20.99 0.40
C GLN A 305 7.63 22.11 -0.65
N ARG A 306 8.72 22.16 -1.43
CA ARG A 306 8.88 23.18 -2.49
C ARG A 306 7.76 23.14 -3.53
N MET A 307 7.32 21.95 -3.92
CA MET A 307 6.18 21.82 -4.83
C MET A 307 4.88 22.37 -4.24
N VAL A 308 4.59 22.08 -2.97
CA VAL A 308 3.42 22.63 -2.26
C VAL A 308 3.51 24.16 -2.22
N ASP A 309 4.65 24.69 -1.81
CA ASP A 309 4.87 26.14 -1.67
C ASP A 309 4.66 26.86 -3.01
N VAL A 310 5.22 26.34 -4.11
CA VAL A 310 5.08 26.93 -5.44
C VAL A 310 3.63 26.88 -5.94
N ILE A 311 2.94 25.75 -5.76
CA ILE A 311 1.54 25.62 -6.19
C ILE A 311 0.66 26.56 -5.38
N GLU A 312 0.78 26.59 -4.05
CA GLU A 312 -0.02 27.44 -3.18
C GLU A 312 0.25 28.92 -3.43
N ALA A 313 1.51 29.34 -3.54
CA ALA A 313 1.86 30.74 -3.81
C ALA A 313 1.35 31.21 -5.19
N THR A 314 1.35 30.34 -6.20
CA THR A 314 0.87 30.69 -7.54
C THR A 314 -0.66 30.69 -7.60
N ALA A 315 -1.31 29.71 -6.98
CA ALA A 315 -2.75 29.55 -6.97
C ALA A 315 -3.48 30.54 -6.03
N ALA A 316 -2.80 31.11 -5.03
CA ALA A 316 -3.41 32.06 -4.08
C ALA A 316 -3.99 33.32 -4.75
N LYS A 317 -3.63 33.60 -6.00
CA LYS A 317 -4.09 34.75 -6.78
C LYS A 317 -5.48 34.55 -7.41
N ASP A 318 -5.95 33.31 -7.50
CA ASP A 318 -7.21 32.96 -8.17
C ASP A 318 -7.86 31.74 -7.49
N GLU A 319 -9.08 31.94 -6.99
CA GLU A 319 -9.86 30.91 -6.30
C GLU A 319 -10.15 29.69 -7.18
N ALA A 320 -10.46 29.87 -8.46
CA ALA A 320 -10.74 28.76 -9.37
C ALA A 320 -9.47 27.92 -9.63
N VAL A 321 -8.30 28.58 -9.66
CA VAL A 321 -7.00 27.91 -9.77
C VAL A 321 -6.70 27.14 -8.47
N ARG A 322 -6.95 27.73 -7.31
CA ARG A 322 -6.80 27.07 -6.00
C ARG A 322 -7.65 25.80 -5.92
N VAL A 323 -8.91 25.88 -6.33
CA VAL A 323 -9.82 24.72 -6.39
C VAL A 323 -9.28 23.64 -7.33
N SER A 324 -8.79 24.02 -8.51
CA SER A 324 -8.25 23.07 -9.51
C SER A 324 -7.05 22.27 -8.98
N TYR A 325 -6.19 22.87 -8.15
CA TYR A 325 -5.00 22.22 -7.59
C TYR A 325 -5.18 21.64 -6.18
N ALA A 326 -6.31 21.86 -5.51
CA ALA A 326 -6.53 21.44 -4.12
C ALA A 326 -6.25 19.95 -3.90
N ASN A 327 -6.70 19.09 -4.82
CA ASN A 327 -6.46 17.65 -4.75
C ASN A 327 -4.97 17.28 -4.89
N GLN A 328 -4.24 17.96 -5.77
CA GLN A 328 -2.81 17.72 -5.95
C GLN A 328 -2.02 18.19 -4.72
N VAL A 329 -2.33 19.37 -4.19
CA VAL A 329 -1.73 19.89 -2.94
C VAL A 329 -1.99 18.94 -1.78
N ARG A 330 -3.22 18.47 -1.60
CA ARG A 330 -3.55 17.46 -0.56
C ARG A 330 -2.71 16.19 -0.71
N SER A 331 -2.60 15.66 -1.93
CA SER A 331 -1.78 14.46 -2.21
C SER A 331 -0.29 14.69 -1.91
N LEU A 332 0.24 15.87 -2.22
CA LEU A 332 1.64 16.24 -1.93
C LEU A 332 1.87 16.40 -0.43
N LYS A 333 0.97 17.07 0.30
CA LYS A 333 1.03 17.19 1.77
C LYS A 333 0.96 15.83 2.45
N ASN A 334 0.12 14.92 1.99
CA ASN A 334 0.06 13.55 2.51
C ASN A 334 1.37 12.78 2.24
N SER A 335 1.95 12.92 1.04
CA SER A 335 3.24 12.31 0.68
C SER A 335 4.39 12.88 1.51
N LEU A 336 4.38 14.19 1.76
CA LEU A 336 5.31 14.90 2.63
C LEU A 336 5.22 14.40 4.08
N LYS A 337 4.01 14.39 4.66
CA LYS A 337 3.76 13.89 6.03
C LYS A 337 4.26 12.46 6.18
N ARG A 338 3.96 11.59 5.21
CA ARG A 338 4.43 10.20 5.22
C ARG A 338 5.95 10.08 5.14
N ALA A 339 6.60 10.82 4.23
CA ALA A 339 8.05 10.79 4.10
C ALA A 339 8.75 11.28 5.38
N GLN A 340 8.21 12.32 6.02
CA GLN A 340 8.69 12.82 7.30
C GLN A 340 8.52 11.78 8.41
N GLY A 341 7.33 11.16 8.53
CA GLY A 341 7.07 10.11 9.52
C GLY A 341 7.96 8.88 9.35
N GLU A 342 8.20 8.46 8.10
CA GLU A 342 9.14 7.36 7.79
C GLU A 342 10.58 7.71 8.21
N LEU A 343 11.04 8.94 7.90
CA LEU A 343 12.37 9.42 8.28
C LEU A 343 12.56 9.46 9.80
N ASP A 344 11.60 10.04 10.51
CA ASP A 344 11.63 10.15 11.96
C ASP A 344 11.58 8.77 12.62
N GLY A 345 10.81 7.84 12.07
CA GLY A 345 10.75 6.45 12.52
C GLY A 345 12.06 5.69 12.35
N LEU A 346 12.69 5.80 11.19
CA LEU A 346 13.98 5.15 10.92
C LEU A 346 15.11 5.74 11.76
N ARG A 347 15.12 7.07 11.97
CA ARG A 347 16.08 7.73 12.87
C ARG A 347 15.90 7.30 14.32
N ARG A 348 14.66 7.28 14.83
CA ARG A 348 14.35 6.82 16.20
C ARG A 348 14.74 5.36 16.42
N SER A 349 14.64 4.53 15.38
CA SER A 349 15.01 3.11 15.43
C SER A 349 16.51 2.87 15.20
N ASN A 350 17.30 3.93 14.97
CA ASN A 350 18.70 3.86 14.56
C ASN A 350 18.94 2.89 13.38
N ALA A 351 18.03 2.92 12.40
CA ALA A 351 17.87 1.86 11.40
C ALA A 351 19.14 1.60 10.57
N VAL A 352 19.90 2.65 10.24
CA VAL A 352 21.15 2.55 9.47
C VAL A 352 22.18 1.73 10.24
N VAL A 353 22.39 2.05 11.52
CA VAL A 353 23.37 1.33 12.37
C VAL A 353 22.91 -0.10 12.60
N VAL A 354 21.64 -0.30 12.97
CA VAL A 354 21.09 -1.65 13.21
C VAL A 354 21.25 -2.53 11.97
N ARG A 355 20.93 -2.01 10.77
CA ARG A 355 21.10 -2.77 9.53
C ARG A 355 22.57 -3.06 9.22
N ARG A 356 23.45 -2.07 9.38
CA ARG A 356 24.89 -2.24 9.12
C ARG A 356 25.52 -3.28 10.03
N ASP A 357 25.17 -3.27 11.31
CA ASP A 357 25.72 -4.20 12.29
C ASP A 357 25.20 -5.64 12.04
N ASP A 358 23.91 -5.77 11.68
CA ASP A 358 23.32 -7.05 11.27
C ASP A 358 23.96 -7.62 9.99
N GLU A 359 24.18 -6.79 8.98
CA GLU A 359 24.84 -7.18 7.73
C GLU A 359 26.31 -7.54 7.95
N THR A 360 27.01 -6.81 8.82
CA THR A 360 28.39 -7.14 9.23
C THR A 360 28.46 -8.52 9.87
N ALA A 361 27.52 -8.82 10.78
CA ALA A 361 27.44 -10.14 11.41
C ALA A 361 27.09 -11.25 10.41
N MET A 362 26.21 -10.96 9.43
CA MET A 362 25.91 -11.89 8.34
C MET A 362 27.15 -12.19 7.49
N TYR A 363 27.96 -11.18 7.14
CA TYR A 363 29.21 -11.40 6.39
C TYR A 363 30.24 -12.20 7.18
N ALA A 364 30.38 -11.96 8.49
CA ALA A 364 31.25 -12.75 9.35
C ALA A 364 30.83 -14.22 9.43
N TRP A 365 29.52 -14.51 9.42
CA TRP A 365 29.00 -15.87 9.29
C TRP A 365 29.24 -16.45 7.89
N LEU A 366 29.06 -15.64 6.84
CA LEU A 366 29.26 -16.03 5.45
C LEU A 366 30.72 -16.44 5.18
N ASP A 367 31.69 -15.80 5.84
CA ASP A 367 33.12 -16.11 5.75
C ASP A 367 33.49 -17.54 6.17
N GLN A 368 32.58 -18.24 6.86
CA GLN A 368 32.76 -19.62 7.30
C GLN A 368 32.07 -20.63 6.38
N GLN A 369 31.41 -20.18 5.29
CA GLN A 369 30.66 -21.05 4.38
C GLN A 369 31.49 -21.48 3.17
N SER A 370 31.20 -22.66 2.64
CA SER A 370 31.95 -23.24 1.52
C SER A 370 31.79 -22.49 0.19
N ASP A 371 30.68 -21.78 -0.01
CA ASP A 371 30.37 -21.03 -1.22
C ASP A 371 30.68 -19.51 -1.13
N VAL A 372 31.40 -19.10 -0.08
CA VAL A 372 31.68 -17.69 0.25
C VAL A 372 32.19 -16.86 -0.93
N VAL A 373 33.13 -17.40 -1.72
CA VAL A 373 33.80 -16.65 -2.80
C VAL A 373 32.79 -16.25 -3.89
N ALA A 374 31.97 -17.20 -4.36
CA ALA A 374 30.97 -16.95 -5.38
C ALA A 374 29.85 -16.04 -4.85
N THR A 375 29.36 -16.31 -3.64
CA THR A 375 28.28 -15.53 -3.03
C THR A 375 28.72 -14.07 -2.75
N LYS A 376 29.94 -13.83 -2.24
CA LYS A 376 30.47 -12.47 -2.06
C LYS A 376 30.69 -11.75 -3.39
N ALA A 377 31.11 -12.44 -4.45
CA ALA A 377 31.28 -11.84 -5.77
C ALA A 377 29.95 -11.32 -6.34
N ASP A 378 28.88 -12.13 -6.28
CA ASP A 378 27.54 -11.70 -6.72
C ASP A 378 26.99 -10.53 -5.89
N ILE A 379 27.21 -10.57 -4.57
CA ILE A 379 26.80 -9.48 -3.67
C ILE A 379 27.55 -8.17 -4.00
N ALA A 380 28.86 -8.24 -4.23
CA ALA A 380 29.66 -7.08 -4.63
C ALA A 380 29.23 -6.54 -6.01
N ALA A 381 28.90 -7.41 -6.96
CA ALA A 381 28.35 -7.00 -8.25
C ALA A 381 26.98 -6.31 -8.09
N ALA A 382 26.10 -6.81 -7.20
CA ALA A 382 24.85 -6.14 -6.90
C ALA A 382 25.09 -4.74 -6.32
N GLN A 383 26.04 -4.60 -5.38
CA GLN A 383 26.41 -3.30 -4.82
C GLN A 383 26.89 -2.32 -5.90
N ALA A 384 27.72 -2.78 -6.86
CA ALA A 384 28.17 -1.94 -7.95
C ALA A 384 27.03 -1.42 -8.85
N VAL A 385 25.95 -2.22 -9.04
CA VAL A 385 24.74 -1.75 -9.74
C VAL A 385 24.01 -0.68 -8.92
N LEU A 386 23.92 -0.85 -7.60
CA LEU A 386 23.31 0.13 -6.69
C LEU A 386 24.08 1.44 -6.66
N ASP A 387 25.42 1.39 -6.62
CA ASP A 387 26.28 2.58 -6.59
C ASP A 387 26.12 3.43 -7.86
N LYS A 388 25.96 2.78 -9.02
CA LYS A 388 25.63 3.48 -10.28
C LYS A 388 24.29 4.20 -10.20
N GLY A 389 23.28 3.56 -9.60
CA GLY A 389 21.98 4.19 -9.35
C GLY A 389 22.09 5.37 -8.38
N VAL A 390 22.87 5.24 -7.31
CA VAL A 390 23.14 6.32 -6.35
C VAL A 390 23.83 7.51 -7.03
N ALA A 391 24.70 7.29 -8.00
CA ALA A 391 25.34 8.37 -8.76
C ALA A 391 24.34 9.21 -9.59
N MET A 392 23.20 8.62 -9.98
CA MET A 392 22.18 9.25 -10.84
C MET A 392 20.86 9.57 -10.12
N ARG A 393 20.77 9.31 -8.81
CA ARG A 393 19.54 9.43 -8.01
C ARG A 393 18.88 10.82 -8.05
N GLY A 394 19.67 11.90 -8.18
CA GLY A 394 19.15 13.27 -8.29
C GLY A 394 18.39 13.50 -9.60
N ARG A 395 19.03 13.15 -10.71
CA ARG A 395 18.42 13.11 -12.06
C ARG A 395 17.14 12.29 -12.05
N ASP A 396 17.22 11.03 -11.66
CA ASP A 396 16.09 10.09 -11.79
C ASP A 396 14.88 10.54 -10.97
N GLN A 397 15.11 11.08 -9.75
CA GLN A 397 14.04 11.66 -8.94
C GLN A 397 13.39 12.87 -9.61
N LEU A 398 14.18 13.83 -10.07
CA LEU A 398 13.66 15.07 -10.64
C LEU A 398 12.96 14.84 -11.98
N LEU A 399 13.54 14.05 -12.89
CA LEU A 399 12.92 13.75 -14.18
C LEU A 399 11.61 12.98 -14.00
N GLY A 400 11.56 12.02 -13.06
CA GLY A 400 10.33 11.31 -12.73
C GLY A 400 9.22 12.24 -12.19
N VAL A 401 9.58 13.22 -11.35
CA VAL A 401 8.63 14.20 -10.81
C VAL A 401 8.17 15.21 -11.86
N ILE A 402 9.09 15.70 -12.72
CA ILE A 402 8.77 16.61 -13.84
C ILE A 402 7.70 15.99 -14.74
N VAL A 403 7.83 14.71 -15.10
CA VAL A 403 6.87 14.03 -15.98
C VAL A 403 5.58 13.65 -15.25
N SER A 404 5.65 13.22 -13.97
CA SER A 404 4.47 12.67 -13.29
C SER A 404 3.55 13.72 -12.63
N GLN A 405 4.10 14.87 -12.23
CA GLN A 405 3.39 15.92 -11.46
C GLN A 405 2.88 17.08 -12.33
N THR A 406 3.19 17.07 -13.61
CA THR A 406 2.67 18.02 -14.61
C THR A 406 1.39 17.49 -15.26
N GLN A 407 0.61 18.38 -15.90
CA GLN A 407 -0.67 18.03 -16.51
C GLN A 407 -0.54 17.93 -18.03
N LEU A 408 -0.17 19.02 -18.69
CA LEU A 408 -0.05 19.04 -20.15
C LEU A 408 1.24 18.39 -20.63
N LEU A 409 2.37 18.59 -19.93
CA LEU A 409 3.62 17.91 -20.31
C LEU A 409 3.46 16.38 -20.21
N ARG A 410 2.90 15.91 -19.09
CA ARG A 410 2.57 14.47 -18.92
C ARG A 410 1.66 13.96 -20.03
N SER A 411 0.63 14.73 -20.41
CA SER A 411 -0.27 14.37 -21.49
C SER A 411 0.47 14.23 -22.82
N ALA A 412 1.31 15.21 -23.17
CA ALA A 412 2.09 15.19 -24.41
C ALA A 412 3.05 13.99 -24.47
N VAL A 413 3.78 13.72 -23.38
CA VAL A 413 4.67 12.55 -23.27
C VAL A 413 3.87 11.24 -23.40
N SER A 414 2.73 11.14 -22.72
CA SER A 414 1.89 9.93 -22.77
C SER A 414 1.33 9.68 -24.18
N LEU A 415 0.95 10.73 -24.90
CA LEU A 415 0.46 10.65 -26.27
C LEU A 415 1.55 10.18 -27.25
N GLN A 416 2.74 10.78 -27.17
CA GLN A 416 3.88 10.36 -28.00
C GLN A 416 4.29 8.91 -27.68
N ARG A 417 4.31 8.53 -26.39
CA ARG A 417 4.60 7.15 -25.98
C ARG A 417 3.54 6.16 -26.46
N LEU A 418 2.26 6.49 -26.34
CA LEU A 418 1.16 5.64 -26.82
C LEU A 418 1.27 5.39 -28.32
N ALA A 419 1.53 6.42 -29.12
CA ALA A 419 1.71 6.26 -30.58
C ALA A 419 2.98 5.45 -30.93
N PHE A 420 4.05 5.58 -30.13
CA PHE A 420 5.25 4.74 -30.27
C PHE A 420 4.94 3.27 -30.00
N GLU A 421 4.19 2.95 -28.93
CA GLU A 421 3.82 1.58 -28.58
C GLU A 421 2.80 0.99 -29.56
N ARG A 422 1.87 1.78 -30.09
CA ARG A 422 0.89 1.29 -31.09
C ARG A 422 1.51 0.73 -32.37
N ALA A 423 2.76 1.10 -32.69
CA ALA A 423 3.51 0.53 -33.80
C ALA A 423 3.95 -0.93 -33.58
N LYS A 424 3.79 -1.47 -32.35
CA LYS A 424 4.12 -2.84 -31.98
C LYS A 424 2.84 -3.70 -31.84
N PRO A 425 2.94 -5.03 -32.01
CA PRO A 425 1.88 -5.96 -31.58
C PRO A 425 1.52 -5.73 -30.11
N ASP A 426 0.24 -5.88 -29.74
CA ASP A 426 -0.22 -5.52 -28.39
C ASP A 426 0.49 -6.30 -27.26
N ALA A 427 0.87 -7.55 -27.53
CA ALA A 427 1.65 -8.38 -26.61
C ALA A 427 3.08 -7.88 -26.35
N GLU A 428 3.63 -7.07 -27.27
CA GLU A 428 4.97 -6.48 -27.19
C GLU A 428 4.97 -5.03 -26.70
N ARG A 429 3.78 -4.44 -26.53
CA ARG A 429 3.64 -3.08 -25.99
C ARG A 429 4.02 -3.04 -24.51
N GLU A 430 4.56 -1.90 -24.10
CA GLU A 430 4.81 -1.63 -22.69
C GLU A 430 3.50 -1.66 -21.88
N GLY A 431 3.55 -2.23 -20.67
CA GLY A 431 2.42 -2.18 -19.75
C GLY A 431 2.02 -0.73 -19.44
N GLY A 432 0.72 -0.42 -19.46
CA GLY A 432 0.21 0.95 -19.36
C GLY A 432 -0.03 1.61 -20.73
N TYR A 433 0.40 0.98 -21.82
CA TYR A 433 0.19 1.42 -23.21
C TYR A 433 -0.35 0.30 -24.12
N GLN A 434 -0.87 -0.78 -23.52
CA GLN A 434 -1.57 -1.83 -24.26
C GLN A 434 -3.00 -1.37 -24.58
N GLN A 435 -3.68 -2.05 -25.50
CA GLN A 435 -5.05 -1.71 -25.89
C GLN A 435 -6.00 -1.63 -24.69
N ARG A 436 -5.80 -2.51 -23.69
CA ARG A 436 -6.56 -2.52 -22.43
C ARG A 436 -6.38 -1.25 -21.57
N ASP A 437 -5.26 -0.54 -21.75
CA ASP A 437 -4.90 0.62 -20.93
C ASP A 437 -5.42 1.94 -21.54
N GLU A 438 -5.86 1.93 -22.81
CA GLU A 438 -6.26 3.16 -23.53
C GLU A 438 -7.46 3.86 -22.89
N ALA A 439 -8.40 3.13 -22.30
CA ALA A 439 -9.53 3.72 -21.59
C ALA A 439 -9.05 4.56 -20.37
N LEU A 440 -8.05 4.06 -19.63
CA LEU A 440 -7.44 4.79 -18.52
C LEU A 440 -6.70 6.03 -19.02
N VAL A 441 -5.94 5.91 -20.11
CA VAL A 441 -5.25 7.06 -20.74
C VAL A 441 -6.26 8.13 -21.15
N SER A 442 -7.36 7.75 -21.80
CA SER A 442 -8.43 8.68 -22.18
C SER A 442 -9.03 9.39 -20.96
N GLY A 443 -9.33 8.65 -19.89
CA GLY A 443 -9.83 9.22 -18.64
C GLY A 443 -8.87 10.23 -18.02
N GLN A 444 -7.57 9.93 -17.99
CA GLN A 444 -6.53 10.84 -17.51
C GLN A 444 -6.45 12.13 -18.34
N LEU A 445 -6.56 12.03 -19.67
CA LEU A 445 -6.55 13.20 -20.57
C LEU A 445 -7.77 14.11 -20.36
N ARG A 446 -8.95 13.55 -20.04
CA ARG A 446 -10.16 14.34 -19.73
C ARG A 446 -10.04 15.06 -18.39
N GLN A 447 -9.54 14.35 -17.37
CA GLN A 447 -9.40 14.90 -16.01
C GLN A 447 -8.54 16.18 -15.93
N VAL A 448 -7.58 16.34 -16.84
CA VAL A 448 -6.74 17.55 -16.96
C VAL A 448 -7.58 18.83 -16.93
N GLN A 449 -8.76 18.85 -17.57
CA GLN A 449 -9.62 20.04 -17.65
C GLN A 449 -10.04 20.59 -16.28
N ARG A 450 -10.06 19.76 -15.24
CA ARG A 450 -10.49 20.12 -13.87
C ARG A 450 -9.34 20.40 -12.92
N ARG A 451 -8.09 20.23 -13.36
CA ARG A 451 -6.90 20.26 -12.47
C ARG A 451 -5.70 20.96 -13.08
N TYR A 452 -5.93 21.85 -14.04
CA TYR A 452 -4.88 22.54 -14.79
C TYR A 452 -5.12 24.04 -14.76
N ALA A 453 -4.03 24.76 -14.53
CA ALA A 453 -3.90 26.18 -14.81
C ALA A 453 -2.48 26.42 -15.31
N MET A 454 -2.35 27.16 -16.42
CA MET A 454 -1.09 27.36 -17.13
C MET A 454 -0.01 27.96 -16.24
N ASP A 455 -0.34 29.00 -15.47
CA ASP A 455 0.63 29.70 -14.63
C ASP A 455 1.20 28.81 -13.53
N VAL A 456 0.36 27.97 -12.93
CA VAL A 456 0.79 27.00 -11.91
C VAL A 456 1.67 25.92 -12.53
N GLU A 457 1.31 25.38 -13.70
CA GLU A 457 2.14 24.35 -14.35
C GLU A 457 3.50 24.90 -14.77
N LYS A 458 3.55 26.13 -15.31
CA LYS A 458 4.80 26.81 -15.65
C LYS A 458 5.65 27.10 -14.41
N ALA A 459 5.05 27.55 -13.32
CA ALA A 459 5.77 27.81 -12.07
C ALA A 459 6.35 26.52 -11.48
N LEU A 460 5.56 25.44 -11.48
CA LEU A 460 6.00 24.13 -11.02
C LEU A 460 7.13 23.57 -11.90
N LEU A 461 7.04 23.70 -13.22
CA LEU A 461 8.12 23.31 -14.13
C LEU A 461 9.38 24.14 -13.95
N ALA A 462 9.25 25.45 -13.75
CA ALA A 462 10.38 26.33 -13.50
C ALA A 462 11.14 25.90 -12.23
N GLU A 463 10.42 25.57 -11.17
CA GLU A 463 11.00 25.07 -9.91
C GLU A 463 11.72 23.72 -10.12
N LEU A 464 11.04 22.74 -10.71
CA LEU A 464 11.58 21.39 -10.86
C LEU A 464 12.76 21.33 -11.84
N VAL A 465 12.65 22.02 -12.98
CA VAL A 465 13.72 22.08 -13.97
C VAL A 465 14.89 22.94 -13.47
N GLY A 466 14.61 24.00 -12.69
CA GLY A 466 15.66 24.79 -12.04
C GLY A 466 16.50 23.95 -11.08
N GLN A 467 15.87 23.10 -10.27
CA GLN A 467 16.59 22.12 -9.44
C GLN A 467 17.41 21.12 -10.27
N TYR A 468 16.87 20.67 -11.41
CA TYR A 468 17.59 19.78 -12.32
C TYR A 468 18.80 20.46 -12.96
N GLN A 469 18.69 21.72 -13.40
CA GLN A 469 19.81 22.50 -13.94
C GLN A 469 20.93 22.72 -12.92
N ALA A 470 20.61 22.70 -11.62
CA ALA A 470 21.58 22.80 -10.53
C ALA A 470 22.29 21.47 -10.19
N LEU A 471 21.89 20.35 -10.81
CA LEU A 471 22.59 19.07 -10.64
C LEU A 471 24.00 19.12 -11.26
N PRO A 472 24.92 18.21 -10.86
CA PRO A 472 26.19 18.04 -11.55
C PRO A 472 25.99 17.74 -13.04
N ALA A 473 26.88 18.23 -13.91
CA ALA A 473 26.76 18.08 -15.35
C ALA A 473 26.63 16.61 -15.82
N ALA A 474 27.23 15.65 -15.09
CA ALA A 474 27.10 14.22 -15.39
C ALA A 474 25.68 13.65 -15.22
N GLN A 475 24.80 14.39 -14.54
CA GLN A 475 23.39 14.06 -14.34
C GLN A 475 22.46 14.78 -15.33
N HIS A 476 23.00 15.62 -16.21
CA HIS A 476 22.21 16.32 -17.23
C HIS A 476 21.91 15.39 -18.41
N VAL A 477 20.75 15.57 -19.01
CA VAL A 477 20.19 14.84 -20.13
C VAL A 477 20.00 15.83 -21.29
N PRO A 478 20.75 15.68 -22.40
CA PRO A 478 20.77 16.66 -23.48
C PRO A 478 19.38 17.01 -24.04
N GLU A 479 18.47 16.04 -24.09
CA GLU A 479 17.10 16.26 -24.58
C GLU A 479 16.28 17.16 -23.63
N PHE A 480 16.51 17.07 -22.32
CA PHE A 480 15.89 17.99 -21.36
C PHE A 480 16.47 19.40 -21.50
N ASP A 481 17.79 19.53 -21.67
CA ASP A 481 18.43 20.83 -21.86
C ASP A 481 18.03 21.47 -23.20
N ALA A 482 17.77 20.68 -24.23
CA ALA A 482 17.28 21.18 -25.53
C ALA A 482 15.85 21.77 -25.42
N VAL A 483 14.97 21.07 -24.68
CA VAL A 483 13.57 21.48 -24.50
C VAL A 483 13.46 22.67 -23.55
N PHE A 484 14.16 22.62 -22.41
CA PHE A 484 13.99 23.57 -21.32
C PHE A 484 15.14 24.58 -21.18
N GLY A 485 16.21 24.46 -21.97
CA GLY A 485 17.43 25.27 -21.79
C GLY A 485 18.29 24.77 -20.62
N SER A 486 19.48 25.38 -20.48
CA SER A 486 20.46 25.03 -19.44
C SER A 486 20.69 26.17 -18.42
N THR A 487 19.95 27.28 -18.55
CA THR A 487 20.03 28.42 -17.62
C THR A 487 18.62 28.88 -17.21
N PRO A 488 18.46 29.55 -16.06
CA PRO A 488 17.15 30.07 -15.62
C PRO A 488 16.49 31.03 -16.61
N ALA A 489 17.28 31.86 -17.31
CA ALA A 489 16.75 32.79 -18.31
C ALA A 489 16.22 32.06 -19.55
N GLN A 490 16.95 31.05 -20.03
CA GLN A 490 16.49 30.19 -21.13
C GLN A 490 15.26 29.39 -20.73
N LEU A 491 15.23 28.86 -19.50
CA LEU A 491 14.10 28.11 -18.96
C LEU A 491 12.80 28.91 -19.01
N LYS A 492 12.83 30.15 -18.51
CA LYS A 492 11.67 31.04 -18.57
C LYS A 492 11.20 31.25 -20.01
N ALA A 493 12.10 31.63 -20.91
CA ALA A 493 11.77 31.89 -22.31
C ALA A 493 11.22 30.64 -23.03
N LYS A 494 11.79 29.46 -22.75
CA LYS A 494 11.33 28.17 -23.30
C LYS A 494 9.95 27.81 -22.78
N LEU A 495 9.69 27.94 -21.48
CA LEU A 495 8.37 27.68 -20.91
C LEU A 495 7.31 28.63 -21.47
N ASP A 496 7.62 29.91 -21.66
CA ASP A 496 6.72 30.88 -22.29
C ASP A 496 6.37 30.47 -23.74
N ALA A 497 7.37 30.08 -24.54
CA ALA A 497 7.17 29.60 -25.90
C ALA A 497 6.38 28.29 -25.97
N LEU A 498 6.70 27.33 -25.10
CA LEU A 498 6.03 26.02 -25.07
C LEU A 498 4.55 26.14 -24.73
N TYR A 499 4.19 26.93 -23.72
CA TYR A 499 2.80 27.02 -23.28
C TYR A 499 1.96 28.02 -24.08
N SER A 500 2.57 28.97 -24.79
CA SER A 500 1.85 29.85 -25.74
C SER A 500 1.55 29.15 -27.08
N GLY A 501 2.39 28.22 -27.51
CA GLY A 501 2.24 27.50 -28.78
C GLY A 501 1.43 26.20 -28.73
N THR A 502 0.99 25.76 -27.54
CA THR A 502 0.28 24.49 -27.38
C THR A 502 -1.23 24.68 -27.38
N LYS A 503 -1.94 23.75 -28.01
CA LYS A 503 -3.40 23.61 -28.00
C LYS A 503 -3.88 22.54 -27.02
N LEU A 504 -2.96 21.77 -26.40
CA LEU A 504 -3.30 20.70 -25.47
C LEU A 504 -4.02 21.17 -24.21
N GLY A 505 -4.17 22.49 -23.97
CA GLY A 505 -5.06 23.01 -22.94
C GLY A 505 -6.53 22.61 -23.14
N ALA A 506 -6.96 22.42 -24.39
CA ALA A 506 -8.32 22.00 -24.72
C ALA A 506 -8.48 20.46 -24.71
N GLU A 507 -9.56 19.95 -24.12
CA GLU A 507 -9.82 18.51 -24.01
C GLU A 507 -9.92 17.81 -25.37
N ASN A 508 -10.64 18.41 -26.32
CA ASN A 508 -10.82 17.87 -27.66
C ASN A 508 -9.49 17.70 -28.40
N GLU A 509 -8.54 18.62 -28.23
CA GLU A 509 -7.21 18.54 -28.84
C GLU A 509 -6.40 17.37 -28.25
N ARG A 510 -6.45 17.16 -26.92
CA ARG A 510 -5.80 15.99 -26.29
C ARG A 510 -6.39 14.68 -26.77
N LEU A 511 -7.72 14.60 -26.88
CA LEU A 511 -8.40 13.38 -27.33
C LEU A 511 -8.19 13.12 -28.83
N ALA A 512 -8.15 14.16 -29.66
CA ALA A 512 -7.81 14.03 -31.07
C ALA A 512 -6.36 13.55 -31.24
N ALA A 513 -5.41 14.12 -30.48
CA ALA A 513 -4.02 13.67 -30.49
C ALA A 513 -3.88 12.22 -30.03
N MET A 514 -4.73 11.74 -29.12
CA MET A 514 -4.75 10.32 -28.71
C MET A 514 -5.14 9.38 -29.87
N GLN A 515 -5.93 9.85 -30.84
CA GLN A 515 -6.33 9.05 -32.00
C GLN A 515 -5.38 9.19 -33.19
N ALA A 516 -4.47 10.16 -33.14
CA ALA A 516 -3.50 10.39 -34.20
C ALA A 516 -2.46 9.26 -34.28
N ASP A 517 -2.00 8.96 -35.49
CA ASP A 517 -0.88 8.04 -35.68
C ASP A 517 0.47 8.69 -35.32
N ARG A 518 1.51 7.87 -35.28
CA ARG A 518 2.86 8.31 -34.94
C ARG A 518 3.40 9.39 -35.88
N ALA A 519 3.09 9.33 -37.17
CA ALA A 519 3.59 10.28 -38.16
C ALA A 519 2.92 11.65 -37.96
N ALA A 520 1.61 11.67 -37.72
CA ALA A 520 0.85 12.88 -37.42
C ALA A 520 1.33 13.53 -36.12
N LEU A 521 1.57 12.77 -35.05
CA LEU A 521 2.10 13.33 -33.80
C LEU A 521 3.55 13.81 -33.90
N SER A 522 4.39 13.11 -34.67
CA SER A 522 5.79 13.52 -34.89
C SER A 522 5.88 14.81 -35.73
N ASN A 523 4.94 15.01 -36.66
CA ASN A 523 4.86 16.21 -37.52
C ASN A 523 3.98 17.32 -36.93
N SER A 524 3.51 17.16 -35.69
CA SER A 524 2.67 18.16 -35.05
C SER A 524 3.39 19.50 -34.91
N LYS A 525 2.64 20.59 -35.11
CA LYS A 525 3.11 21.96 -34.85
C LYS A 525 2.84 22.42 -33.41
N ASP A 526 2.18 21.59 -32.61
CA ASP A 526 1.96 21.86 -31.19
C ASP A 526 3.30 21.77 -30.45
N THR A 527 3.67 22.85 -29.78
CA THR A 527 4.98 23.00 -29.12
C THR A 527 5.20 22.00 -27.99
N LEU A 528 4.16 21.57 -27.26
CA LEU A 528 4.31 20.53 -26.23
C LEU A 528 4.42 19.14 -26.84
N LEU A 529 3.72 18.85 -27.95
CA LEU A 529 3.93 17.58 -28.66
C LEU A 529 5.33 17.49 -29.28
N GLN A 530 5.89 18.59 -29.77
CA GLN A 530 7.28 18.68 -30.25
C GLN A 530 8.30 18.51 -29.11
N ALA A 531 8.05 19.14 -27.95
CA ALA A 531 8.86 18.93 -26.77
C ALA A 531 8.84 17.46 -26.34
N ALA A 532 7.66 16.85 -26.25
CA ALA A 532 7.51 15.45 -25.92
C ALA A 532 8.20 14.51 -26.93
N ALA A 533 8.15 14.83 -28.23
CA ALA A 533 8.89 14.09 -29.26
C ALA A 533 10.41 14.16 -29.05
N THR A 534 10.93 15.33 -28.66
CA THR A 534 12.35 15.52 -28.29
C THR A 534 12.72 14.74 -27.02
N LEU A 535 11.84 14.70 -26.01
CA LEU A 535 12.09 14.00 -24.75
C LEU A 535 11.97 12.48 -24.86
N LEU A 536 11.11 11.96 -25.74
CA LEU A 536 10.77 10.54 -25.81
C LEU A 536 12.00 9.62 -25.96
N PRO A 537 12.99 9.89 -26.83
CA PRO A 537 14.21 9.08 -26.91
C PRO A 537 14.96 8.98 -25.57
N ALA A 538 15.05 10.07 -24.82
CA ALA A 538 15.68 10.07 -23.50
C ALA A 538 14.89 9.22 -22.50
N LEU A 539 13.57 9.37 -22.48
CA LEU A 539 12.70 8.61 -21.58
C LEU A 539 12.77 7.11 -21.86
N LEU A 540 12.80 6.70 -23.13
CA LEU A 540 12.99 5.30 -23.52
C LEU A 540 14.38 4.78 -23.11
N ARG A 541 15.43 5.56 -23.34
CA ARG A 541 16.80 5.20 -22.92
C ARG A 541 16.91 5.02 -21.41
N LEU A 542 16.34 5.93 -20.63
CA LEU A 542 16.34 5.86 -19.16
C LEU A 542 15.50 4.67 -18.65
N GLU A 543 14.38 4.37 -19.31
CA GLU A 543 13.61 3.15 -19.04
C GLU A 543 14.44 1.89 -19.33
N ASP A 544 15.18 1.86 -20.44
CA ASP A 544 16.04 0.75 -20.82
C ASP A 544 17.20 0.54 -19.82
N GLU A 545 17.85 1.62 -19.36
CA GLU A 545 18.86 1.61 -18.30
C GLU A 545 18.29 1.07 -16.98
N SER A 546 17.06 1.48 -16.63
CA SER A 546 16.36 1.00 -15.44
C SER A 546 16.05 -0.49 -15.54
N LYS A 547 15.51 -0.95 -16.68
CA LYS A 547 15.23 -2.38 -16.94
C LYS A 547 16.51 -3.21 -16.92
N ALA A 548 17.60 -2.70 -17.48
CA ALA A 548 18.89 -3.37 -17.42
C ALA A 548 19.38 -3.53 -15.98
N SER A 549 19.33 -2.46 -15.19
CA SER A 549 19.72 -2.49 -13.78
C SER A 549 18.82 -3.40 -12.95
N ASN A 550 17.52 -3.40 -13.20
CA ASN A 550 16.55 -4.27 -12.53
C ASN A 550 16.76 -5.74 -12.87
N GLY A 551 17.03 -6.08 -14.14
CA GLY A 551 17.37 -7.45 -14.54
C GLY A 551 18.64 -7.94 -13.87
N GLU A 552 19.66 -7.09 -13.80
CA GLU A 552 20.92 -7.43 -13.16
C GLU A 552 20.76 -7.61 -11.64
N LEU A 553 20.00 -6.74 -10.97
CA LEU A 553 19.69 -6.90 -9.55
C LEU A 553 18.81 -8.13 -9.28
N LEU A 554 17.88 -8.47 -10.17
CA LEU A 554 17.06 -9.67 -10.05
C LEU A 554 17.89 -10.96 -10.18
N ARG A 555 18.97 -10.91 -10.94
CA ARG A 555 19.95 -12.00 -11.09
C ARG A 555 20.88 -12.11 -9.88
N LEU A 556 21.34 -10.98 -9.33
CA LEU A 556 22.40 -10.93 -8.32
C LEU A 556 21.92 -10.91 -6.87
N ARG A 557 20.82 -10.20 -6.55
CA ARG A 557 20.27 -10.12 -5.18
C ARG A 557 19.92 -11.47 -4.54
N PRO A 558 19.54 -12.54 -5.29
CA PRO A 558 19.36 -13.86 -4.69
C PRO A 558 20.58 -14.36 -3.90
N ALA A 559 21.81 -13.95 -4.26
CA ALA A 559 23.01 -14.30 -3.48
C ALA A 559 23.00 -13.68 -2.07
N TYR A 560 22.64 -12.40 -1.96
CA TYR A 560 22.46 -11.73 -0.67
C TYR A 560 21.36 -12.40 0.16
N MET A 561 20.23 -12.71 -0.48
CA MET A 561 19.11 -13.37 0.21
C MET A 561 19.46 -14.76 0.71
N ARG A 562 20.23 -15.56 -0.05
CA ARG A 562 20.75 -16.85 0.42
C ARG A 562 21.64 -16.68 1.65
N ALA A 563 22.56 -15.72 1.64
CA ALA A 563 23.41 -15.43 2.79
C ALA A 563 22.59 -15.00 4.03
N LEU A 564 21.62 -14.11 3.85
CA LEU A 564 20.74 -13.64 4.92
C LEU A 564 19.91 -14.79 5.49
N ILE A 565 19.26 -15.59 4.64
CA ILE A 565 18.44 -16.73 5.06
C ILE A 565 19.31 -17.77 5.78
N GLY A 566 20.50 -18.07 5.27
CA GLY A 566 21.45 -18.99 5.90
C GLY A 566 21.88 -18.53 7.29
N TYR A 567 22.24 -17.25 7.41
CA TYR A 567 22.59 -16.62 8.69
C TYR A 567 21.42 -16.66 9.69
N ARG A 568 20.18 -16.39 9.25
CA ARG A 568 19.00 -16.50 10.13
C ARG A 568 18.72 -17.92 10.56
N LYS A 569 18.85 -18.89 9.66
CA LYS A 569 18.70 -20.32 9.98
C LYS A 569 19.74 -20.78 11.01
N SER A 570 20.99 -20.32 10.93
CA SER A 570 22.02 -20.65 11.93
C SER A 570 21.68 -20.10 13.33
N GLN A 571 20.84 -19.07 13.42
CA GLN A 571 20.28 -18.52 14.66
C GLN A 571 18.96 -19.17 15.09
N GLY A 572 18.46 -20.18 14.36
CA GLY A 572 17.15 -20.79 14.60
C GLY A 572 15.96 -19.85 14.29
N ARG A 573 16.15 -18.86 13.41
CA ARG A 573 15.13 -17.90 13.00
C ARG A 573 14.61 -18.20 11.60
N ALA A 574 13.30 -18.21 11.45
CA ALA A 574 12.65 -18.26 10.14
C ALA A 574 12.69 -16.88 9.45
N VAL A 575 12.60 -16.85 8.12
CA VAL A 575 12.62 -15.63 7.31
C VAL A 575 11.39 -15.60 6.41
N TYR A 576 10.59 -14.54 6.53
CA TYR A 576 9.45 -14.28 5.66
C TYR A 576 9.89 -13.38 4.48
N PRO A 577 9.27 -13.49 3.29
CA PRO A 577 9.60 -12.61 2.17
C PRO A 577 9.04 -11.20 2.40
N ASP A 578 9.67 -10.19 1.81
CA ASP A 578 9.08 -8.84 1.75
C ASP A 578 7.67 -8.90 1.14
N ALA A 579 6.75 -8.04 1.60
CA ALA A 579 5.42 -7.93 1.05
C ALA A 579 5.45 -7.57 -0.44
N ASN A 580 4.51 -8.12 -1.19
CA ASN A 580 4.39 -7.92 -2.64
C ASN A 580 2.94 -8.11 -3.13
N SER A 581 1.96 -7.64 -2.36
CA SER A 581 0.52 -7.71 -2.66
C SER A 581 -0.06 -9.13 -2.77
N THR A 582 0.58 -10.11 -2.13
CA THR A 582 0.09 -11.48 -1.97
C THR A 582 -0.49 -11.69 -0.58
N LEU A 583 -1.32 -12.73 -0.38
CA LEU A 583 -1.90 -13.05 0.92
C LEU A 583 -0.81 -13.42 1.93
N ARG A 584 -0.75 -12.69 3.05
CA ARG A 584 0.17 -12.90 4.18
C ARG A 584 -0.60 -13.00 5.49
N VAL A 585 0.07 -13.58 6.48
CA VAL A 585 -0.41 -13.68 7.86
C VAL A 585 0.59 -13.04 8.81
N SER A 586 0.08 -12.26 9.76
CA SER A 586 0.83 -11.76 10.91
C SER A 586 0.12 -12.22 12.19
N TYR A 587 0.86 -12.53 13.25
CA TYR A 587 0.28 -12.92 14.53
C TYR A 587 0.96 -12.20 15.68
N GLY A 588 0.27 -12.12 16.81
CA GLY A 588 0.71 -11.37 17.96
C GLY A 588 -0.41 -11.28 18.97
N ARG A 589 -0.55 -10.10 19.59
CA ARG A 589 -1.50 -9.85 20.67
C ARG A 589 -2.05 -8.45 20.63
N VAL A 590 -3.21 -8.28 21.26
CA VAL A 590 -3.71 -6.98 21.69
C VAL A 590 -2.73 -6.38 22.68
N SER A 591 -2.21 -5.18 22.42
CA SER A 591 -1.07 -4.66 23.18
C SER A 591 -1.06 -3.15 23.29
N ALA A 592 -0.80 -2.65 24.50
CA ALA A 592 -0.51 -1.24 24.76
C ALA A 592 0.78 -0.78 24.05
N MET A 593 1.02 0.53 24.02
CA MET A 593 2.27 1.11 23.50
C MET A 593 2.71 2.28 24.36
N ASP A 594 4.02 2.39 24.59
CA ASP A 594 4.60 3.51 25.32
C ASP A 594 5.37 4.39 24.29
N PRO A 595 4.72 5.40 23.67
CA PRO A 595 5.34 6.22 22.61
C PRO A 595 6.55 7.02 23.10
N ARG A 596 6.55 7.39 24.39
CA ARG A 596 7.56 8.18 25.07
C ARG A 596 7.44 8.00 26.59
N ASP A 597 8.47 8.40 27.33
CA ASP A 597 8.49 8.31 28.79
C ASP A 597 7.26 8.98 29.43
N GLY A 598 6.73 8.34 30.48
CA GLY A 598 5.52 8.79 31.20
C GLY A 598 4.19 8.68 30.44
N VAL A 599 4.17 8.28 29.17
CA VAL A 599 2.95 8.17 28.35
C VAL A 599 2.70 6.72 27.98
N ARG A 600 1.51 6.20 28.32
CA ARG A 600 1.05 4.87 27.92
C ARG A 600 -0.25 4.97 27.13
N TYR A 601 -0.21 4.50 25.89
CA TYR A 601 -1.40 4.25 25.10
C TYR A 601 -2.02 2.92 25.50
N ARG A 602 -3.24 3.00 26.06
CA ARG A 602 -4.09 1.83 26.30
C ARG A 602 -4.46 1.17 24.97
N PRO A 603 -4.69 -0.14 24.95
CA PRO A 603 -4.95 -0.86 23.71
C PRO A 603 -6.38 -0.75 23.20
N LEU A 604 -7.31 -0.16 23.96
CA LEU A 604 -8.71 -0.01 23.58
C LEU A 604 -9.11 1.46 23.69
N THR A 605 -9.84 1.97 22.70
CA THR A 605 -10.60 3.21 22.80
C THR A 605 -12.09 2.93 23.01
N THR A 606 -12.84 3.95 23.44
CA THR A 606 -14.26 3.85 23.74
C THR A 606 -15.04 5.00 23.13
N VAL A 607 -16.36 4.85 23.06
CA VAL A 607 -17.24 5.89 22.51
C VAL A 607 -17.17 7.22 23.27
N GLN A 608 -16.70 7.22 24.52
CA GLN A 608 -16.46 8.45 25.28
C GLN A 608 -15.45 9.36 24.57
N GLY A 609 -14.42 8.80 23.94
CA GLY A 609 -13.44 9.59 23.20
C GLY A 609 -13.98 10.24 21.93
N ILE A 610 -15.10 9.73 21.38
CA ILE A 610 -15.85 10.42 20.30
C ILE A 610 -16.50 11.68 20.85
N VAL A 611 -17.13 11.60 22.04
CA VAL A 611 -17.76 12.75 22.69
C VAL A 611 -16.71 13.81 23.06
N GLU A 612 -15.55 13.38 23.56
CA GLU A 612 -14.43 14.27 23.91
C GLU A 612 -13.83 14.99 22.70
N LYS A 613 -13.78 14.33 21.53
CA LYS A 613 -13.23 14.90 20.29
C LYS A 613 -14.25 15.73 19.52
N HIS A 614 -15.55 15.56 19.73
CA HIS A 614 -16.58 16.18 18.92
C HIS A 614 -16.57 17.72 18.98
N THR A 615 -16.47 18.36 17.80
CA THR A 615 -16.48 19.82 17.65
C THR A 615 -17.73 20.36 16.97
N GLY A 616 -18.59 19.49 16.42
CA GLY A 616 -19.72 19.89 15.57
C GLY A 616 -19.33 20.30 14.15
N SER A 617 -18.07 20.05 13.74
CA SER A 617 -17.54 20.40 12.42
C SER A 617 -16.54 19.37 11.92
N GLU A 618 -16.40 19.23 10.59
CA GLU A 618 -15.41 18.34 10.00
C GLU A 618 -13.99 18.70 10.49
N PRO A 619 -13.15 17.71 10.87
CA PRO A 619 -13.36 16.27 10.75
C PRO A 619 -13.93 15.58 12.00
N PHE A 620 -14.31 16.33 13.05
CA PHE A 620 -14.82 15.78 14.32
C PHE A 620 -16.33 16.03 14.49
N ASN A 621 -17.11 15.70 13.46
CA ASN A 621 -18.55 15.94 13.40
C ASN A 621 -19.40 14.67 13.63
N ALA A 622 -19.28 14.03 14.80
CA ALA A 622 -20.06 12.83 15.11
C ALA A 622 -21.57 13.04 14.85
N PRO A 623 -22.25 12.16 14.08
CA PRO A 623 -23.66 12.34 13.76
C PRO A 623 -24.56 12.31 15.01
N GLN A 624 -25.67 13.05 14.99
CA GLN A 624 -26.61 13.11 16.10
C GLN A 624 -27.14 11.72 16.55
N PRO A 625 -27.49 10.77 15.65
CA PRO A 625 -27.88 9.43 16.06
C PRO A 625 -26.80 8.71 16.89
N LEU A 626 -25.52 8.88 16.53
CA LEU A 626 -24.39 8.32 17.27
C LEU A 626 -24.29 8.95 18.67
N LEU A 627 -24.29 10.28 18.76
CA LEU A 627 -24.20 10.99 20.03
C LEU A 627 -25.37 10.63 20.97
N ALA A 628 -26.60 10.55 20.43
CA ALA A 628 -27.78 10.15 21.19
C ALA A 628 -27.67 8.71 21.71
N ALA A 629 -27.17 7.78 20.89
CA ALA A 629 -26.96 6.40 21.31
C ALA A 629 -25.87 6.27 22.39
N ILE A 630 -24.78 7.06 22.29
CA ILE A 630 -23.74 7.13 23.33
C ILE A 630 -24.32 7.66 24.64
N ALA A 631 -25.10 8.76 24.58
CA ALA A 631 -25.72 9.36 25.74
C ALA A 631 -26.75 8.44 26.43
N LYS A 632 -27.46 7.62 25.65
CA LYS A 632 -28.38 6.60 26.17
C LYS A 632 -27.65 5.51 26.96
N GLY A 633 -26.40 5.20 26.62
CA GLY A 633 -25.58 4.19 27.30
C GLY A 633 -26.08 2.74 27.11
N ASP A 634 -26.96 2.51 26.15
CA ASP A 634 -27.53 1.20 25.82
C ASP A 634 -26.59 0.47 24.83
N PHE A 635 -25.63 -0.25 25.40
CA PHE A 635 -24.59 -0.97 24.66
C PHE A 635 -24.85 -2.49 24.55
N GLY A 636 -26.01 -2.98 24.99
CA GLY A 636 -26.38 -4.41 24.86
C GLY A 636 -25.27 -5.39 25.32
N THR A 637 -25.04 -6.45 24.54
CA THR A 637 -23.98 -7.43 24.80
C THR A 637 -22.62 -7.03 24.22
N THR A 638 -22.52 -5.87 23.57
CA THR A 638 -21.29 -5.35 22.98
C THR A 638 -20.49 -4.46 23.94
N ALA A 639 -21.06 -4.13 25.11
CA ALA A 639 -20.38 -3.42 26.18
C ALA A 639 -19.13 -4.17 26.67
N GLU A 640 -18.01 -3.46 26.83
CA GLU A 640 -16.83 -3.97 27.53
C GLU A 640 -17.15 -4.08 29.02
N PRO A 641 -17.22 -5.30 29.61
CA PRO A 641 -17.74 -5.50 30.97
C PRO A 641 -16.96 -4.73 32.04
N SER A 642 -15.64 -4.61 31.86
CA SER A 642 -14.80 -3.93 32.85
C SER A 642 -14.94 -2.40 32.82
N LEU A 643 -15.30 -1.84 31.67
CA LEU A 643 -15.45 -0.40 31.45
C LEU A 643 -16.92 0.06 31.46
N LYS A 644 -17.87 -0.88 31.33
CA LYS A 644 -19.31 -0.64 31.17
C LYS A 644 -19.62 0.35 30.05
N THR A 645 -18.88 0.27 28.94
CA THR A 645 -19.00 1.16 27.79
C THR A 645 -18.71 0.43 26.50
N GLN A 646 -19.03 1.02 25.36
CA GLN A 646 -18.73 0.47 24.04
C GLN A 646 -17.29 0.80 23.62
N THR A 647 -16.53 -0.23 23.23
CA THR A 647 -15.23 -0.06 22.57
C THR A 647 -15.40 0.37 21.12
N VAL A 648 -14.42 1.10 20.60
CA VAL A 648 -14.41 1.58 19.21
C VAL A 648 -13.29 0.90 18.44
N ASP A 649 -12.04 1.22 18.79
CA ASP A 649 -10.85 0.69 18.14
C ASP A 649 -9.92 -0.01 19.12
N PHE A 650 -9.00 -0.81 18.59
CA PHE A 650 -7.97 -1.48 19.38
C PHE A 650 -6.60 -1.56 18.70
N LEU A 651 -5.57 -1.66 19.54
CA LEU A 651 -4.17 -1.84 19.15
C LEU A 651 -3.72 -3.29 19.27
N THR A 652 -2.91 -3.71 18.31
CA THR A 652 -2.12 -4.95 18.39
C THR A 652 -0.68 -4.69 18.01
N ASN A 653 0.24 -5.58 18.38
CA ASN A 653 1.62 -5.58 17.87
C ASN A 653 1.76 -6.26 16.50
N LEU A 654 0.65 -6.45 15.77
CA LEU A 654 0.66 -7.06 14.46
C LEU A 654 1.44 -6.24 13.44
N ASP A 655 1.98 -6.97 12.49
CA ASP A 655 2.87 -6.47 11.49
C ASP A 655 2.14 -6.17 10.18
N THR A 656 1.86 -4.88 9.97
CA THR A 656 1.05 -4.39 8.86
C THR A 656 1.74 -3.24 8.14
N THR A 657 1.39 -3.10 6.86
CA THR A 657 1.75 -1.99 5.97
C THR A 657 0.57 -1.69 5.03
N GLY A 658 0.68 -0.65 4.19
CA GLY A 658 -0.36 -0.31 3.21
C GLY A 658 -0.76 -1.51 2.36
N GLY A 659 -2.05 -1.65 2.04
CA GLY A 659 -2.64 -2.86 1.44
C GLY A 659 -3.33 -3.79 2.45
N ASN A 660 -2.95 -3.75 3.73
CA ASN A 660 -3.66 -4.46 4.80
C ASN A 660 -4.97 -3.77 5.24
N SER A 661 -5.33 -2.62 4.69
CA SER A 661 -6.64 -2.04 4.94
C SER A 661 -7.75 -3.04 4.62
N GLY A 662 -8.67 -3.26 5.55
CA GLY A 662 -9.77 -4.21 5.50
C GLY A 662 -9.37 -5.64 5.81
N SER A 663 -8.13 -5.90 6.22
CA SER A 663 -7.69 -7.25 6.58
C SER A 663 -8.43 -7.76 7.80
N ALA A 664 -8.85 -9.01 7.74
CA ALA A 664 -9.49 -9.68 8.86
C ALA A 664 -8.50 -9.87 10.02
N VAL A 665 -8.89 -9.43 11.21
CA VAL A 665 -8.18 -9.70 12.47
C VAL A 665 -8.98 -10.73 13.24
N MET A 666 -8.35 -11.87 13.52
CA MET A 666 -8.96 -13.04 14.13
C MET A 666 -8.40 -13.29 15.54
N ASP A 667 -9.24 -13.84 16.41
CA ASP A 667 -8.85 -14.32 17.73
C ASP A 667 -8.12 -15.67 17.68
N ALA A 668 -7.82 -16.23 18.86
CA ALA A 668 -7.11 -17.50 19.01
C ALA A 668 -7.84 -18.71 18.39
N HIS A 669 -9.14 -18.58 18.10
CA HIS A 669 -10.01 -19.59 17.52
C HIS A 669 -10.36 -19.31 16.04
N GLY A 670 -9.78 -18.27 15.44
CA GLY A 670 -10.03 -17.93 14.05
C GLY A 670 -11.32 -17.14 13.80
N LYS A 671 -11.97 -16.61 14.85
CA LYS A 671 -13.17 -15.76 14.70
C LYS A 671 -12.78 -14.29 14.54
N LEU A 672 -13.48 -13.55 13.70
CA LEU A 672 -13.20 -12.16 13.38
C LEU A 672 -13.49 -11.25 14.59
N ILE A 673 -12.47 -10.57 15.09
CA ILE A 673 -12.54 -9.60 16.20
C ILE A 673 -12.40 -8.15 15.72
N GLY A 674 -11.85 -7.92 14.52
CA GLY A 674 -11.71 -6.57 13.97
C GLY A 674 -11.28 -6.53 12.51
N LEU A 675 -11.23 -5.31 11.96
CA LEU A 675 -10.60 -5.03 10.67
C LEU A 675 -9.44 -4.08 10.87
N ASN A 676 -8.28 -4.41 10.29
CA ASN A 676 -7.16 -3.48 10.24
C ASN A 676 -7.47 -2.34 9.29
N PHE A 677 -7.26 -1.10 9.72
CA PHE A 677 -7.44 0.07 8.87
C PHE A 677 -6.28 1.05 8.88
N ASP A 678 -5.47 1.08 9.93
CA ASP A 678 -4.38 2.05 10.05
C ASP A 678 -3.20 1.49 10.88
N SER A 679 -2.14 2.28 11.04
CA SER A 679 -1.01 2.04 11.93
C SER A 679 -0.65 3.32 12.68
N ASN A 680 0.08 3.19 13.78
CA ASN A 680 0.51 4.35 14.56
C ASN A 680 1.69 5.09 13.92
N TRP A 681 1.82 6.37 14.26
CA TRP A 681 2.76 7.32 13.68
C TRP A 681 4.20 6.89 13.90
N GLU A 682 4.48 6.35 15.08
CA GLU A 682 5.81 5.86 15.44
C GLU A 682 6.26 4.64 14.61
N ALA A 683 5.40 4.12 13.74
CA ALA A 683 5.68 2.95 12.93
C ALA A 683 5.36 3.13 11.44
N VAL A 684 5.23 4.37 10.96
CA VAL A 684 5.13 4.67 9.51
C VAL A 684 6.31 4.07 8.72
N SER A 685 7.45 3.89 9.37
CA SER A 685 8.67 3.25 8.84
C SER A 685 8.65 1.72 8.75
N ALA A 686 7.56 1.05 9.14
CA ALA A 686 7.49 -0.41 9.23
C ALA A 686 7.67 -1.16 7.90
N SER A 687 7.53 -0.45 6.77
CA SER A 687 7.88 -0.99 5.45
C SER A 687 9.37 -1.30 5.31
N TRP A 688 10.24 -0.55 5.99
CA TRP A 688 11.70 -0.75 6.00
C TRP A 688 12.18 -1.44 7.26
N MET A 689 11.68 -1.05 8.43
CA MET A 689 12.12 -1.60 9.71
C MET A 689 10.97 -1.76 10.69
N PHE A 690 10.77 -2.99 11.14
CA PHE A 690 9.87 -3.29 12.25
C PHE A 690 10.59 -3.04 13.57
N ASP A 691 10.10 -2.07 14.36
CA ASP A 691 10.56 -1.85 15.74
C ASP A 691 9.46 -2.31 16.72
N PRO A 692 9.66 -3.42 17.45
CA PRO A 692 8.63 -3.96 18.36
C PRO A 692 8.25 -2.99 19.50
N ARG A 693 9.10 -2.02 19.81
CA ARG A 693 8.82 -0.98 20.82
C ARG A 693 7.66 -0.09 20.38
N TYR A 694 7.58 0.18 19.08
CA TYR A 694 6.67 1.19 18.53
C TYR A 694 5.63 0.63 17.56
N LYS A 695 5.85 -0.52 16.90
CA LYS A 695 4.90 -1.01 15.90
C LYS A 695 3.59 -1.43 16.53
N ARG A 696 2.52 -0.71 16.20
CA ARG A 696 1.14 -1.15 16.41
C ARG A 696 0.33 -1.07 15.13
N ALA A 697 -0.63 -1.97 15.00
CA ALA A 697 -1.68 -1.94 14.00
C ALA A 697 -2.98 -1.50 14.69
N ILE A 698 -3.76 -0.65 14.02
CA ILE A 698 -5.00 -0.06 14.52
C ILE A 698 -6.17 -0.74 13.80
N HIS A 699 -7.13 -1.21 14.59
CA HIS A 699 -8.25 -2.00 14.12
C HIS A 699 -9.56 -1.46 14.67
N VAL A 700 -10.63 -1.54 13.86
CA VAL A 700 -11.99 -1.29 14.35
C VAL A 700 -12.52 -2.57 15.00
N ASP A 701 -13.11 -2.43 16.19
CA ASP A 701 -13.65 -3.53 16.99
C ASP A 701 -14.99 -4.02 16.40
N MET A 702 -15.15 -5.33 16.20
CA MET A 702 -16.41 -5.90 15.70
C MET A 702 -17.59 -5.70 16.66
N ARG A 703 -17.33 -5.42 17.95
CA ARG A 703 -18.36 -4.98 18.90
C ARG A 703 -18.92 -3.61 18.51
N TYR A 704 -18.09 -2.69 18.01
CA TYR A 704 -18.56 -1.38 17.54
C TYR A 704 -19.43 -1.50 16.29
N LEU A 705 -19.00 -2.33 15.32
CA LEU A 705 -19.81 -2.68 14.14
C LEU A 705 -21.18 -3.24 14.56
N ARG A 706 -21.20 -4.25 15.44
CA ARG A 706 -22.44 -4.86 15.93
C ARG A 706 -23.36 -3.85 16.61
N TRP A 707 -22.80 -3.01 17.48
CA TRP A 707 -23.56 -1.97 18.17
C TRP A 707 -24.16 -0.95 17.20
N LEU A 708 -23.40 -0.51 16.18
CA LEU A 708 -23.92 0.38 15.15
C LEU A 708 -25.08 -0.25 14.37
N LEU A 709 -24.93 -1.50 13.92
CA LEU A 709 -25.97 -2.23 13.17
C LEU A 709 -27.21 -2.56 14.02
N ALA A 710 -27.10 -2.55 15.34
CA ALA A 710 -28.23 -2.84 16.22
C ALA A 710 -28.94 -1.57 16.71
N LYS A 711 -28.19 -0.55 17.12
CA LYS A 711 -28.72 0.56 17.93
C LYS A 711 -28.60 1.94 17.29
N VAL A 712 -27.70 2.15 16.32
CA VAL A 712 -27.40 3.49 15.79
C VAL A 712 -27.88 3.66 14.34
N TYR A 713 -27.47 2.74 13.47
CA TYR A 713 -27.84 2.67 12.06
C TYR A 713 -28.37 1.25 11.79
N PRO A 714 -29.64 0.96 12.18
CA PRO A 714 -30.10 -0.41 12.32
C PRO A 714 -30.14 -1.20 11.00
N ALA A 715 -29.50 -2.37 11.00
CA ALA A 715 -29.54 -3.35 9.91
C ALA A 715 -29.68 -4.78 10.48
N PRO A 716 -30.80 -5.11 11.16
CA PRO A 716 -30.97 -6.39 11.84
C PRO A 716 -30.96 -7.60 10.91
N HIS A 717 -31.24 -7.40 9.61
CA HIS A 717 -31.14 -8.46 8.62
C HIS A 717 -29.67 -8.86 8.36
N LEU A 718 -28.71 -7.93 8.42
CA LEU A 718 -27.28 -8.23 8.28
C LEU A 718 -26.72 -8.91 9.52
N LEU A 719 -27.18 -8.53 10.72
CA LEU A 719 -26.85 -9.26 11.96
C LEU A 719 -27.33 -10.71 11.87
N ARG A 720 -28.56 -10.95 11.41
CA ARG A 720 -29.08 -12.32 11.20
C ARG A 720 -28.28 -13.09 10.14
N GLU A 721 -27.95 -12.45 9.02
CA GLU A 721 -27.15 -13.07 7.96
C GLU A 721 -25.76 -13.50 8.44
N MET A 722 -25.12 -12.68 9.28
CA MET A 722 -23.84 -13.01 9.94
C MET A 722 -23.98 -13.92 11.18
N GLN A 723 -25.21 -14.38 11.48
CA GLN A 723 -25.53 -15.23 12.65
C GLN A 723 -25.15 -14.58 14.00
N LEU A 724 -25.36 -13.27 14.10
CA LEU A 724 -25.07 -12.46 15.27
C LEU A 724 -26.35 -12.13 16.07
N PRO A 725 -26.22 -11.86 17.39
CA PRO A 725 -27.34 -11.36 18.18
C PRO A 725 -27.88 -10.04 17.62
N ALA A 726 -29.18 -9.81 17.75
CA ALA A 726 -29.83 -8.55 17.35
C ALA A 726 -29.55 -7.37 18.30
N GLU A 727 -28.97 -7.65 19.48
CA GLU A 727 -28.70 -6.77 20.63
C GLU A 727 -29.89 -6.05 21.27
#